data_AF-Q7UWN0-F1
#
_entry.id   AF-Q7UWN0-F1
#
_cell.length_a   1.000
_cell.length_b   1.000
_cell.length_c   1.000
_cell.angle_alpha   90.00
_cell.angle_beta   90.00
_cell.angle_gamma   90.00
#
_symmetry.space_group_name_H-M   'P 1'
#
loop_
_entity.id
_entity.type
_entity.pdbx_description
1 polymer ?
#
loop_
_entity_poly.entity_id
_entity_poly.type
_entity_poly.pdbx_seq_one_letter_code
_entity_poly.pdbx_strand_id
1 'polypeptide(L)'
;MHLMSTRILLFTACLAITCVFSVPGLSMLGISRSRVFAAEQEPKPQLRLQYRSQNQALLYVAGQGQAEADKAKAICDERNLPFRSIPTLESLPLDCSSEHAIIIGSNAIDFLGWHEDKTRTAEVFETLERFVAQGGHLFFFGSYNGRNSEQLQTFGIQTTHYHNDYFQQVPGRTEVLFKGYETSIPSPPLVHSFGNVIVAEDREFAVMLKRGKSGDPDDRKAEHDPDSPALVTIAYKRGRVSYSPVEPHSSGMWLVPIVVNWIAQGAPTNANQIHETVVVPESMLLVRNSPRGPTLLRNDLQQAQTRFQELFATQVASANAPDQHQSLAQKIVDEATATTDLVERYVFLRVACQQFATGGQFAKAAMLLSELSNEYQFDLHHARSKLLQVADESASDDKNGTDNLQDIVEITLGWANESAKRHQYVNATQLLSLAKPAVPNTAPQSLSRLLVSRLDELQPIAESEASIMSGLESALDAPNTQLGKFFALTCGDWQRGLPLIAEGNDPLFQSLAKKDLAASDDTEAHLELADDWRAASETLTGTEATGAKKRARHWYLAALPKRPGSEREQIQSQIGKLNLPQTSLTFELELEGAARMEITAEGIRWIHHYGLMPSNVKLNDEPWIPGDVPYFRNSGVTRFMPVETSLQMPQLQKLRGRGLVALERNEDGQVIVNLNDVSTGSDQYRFTIVLTR
;
A
#
# COMPACT_ATOMS: atom_id res chain seq x y z
N MET A 1 -17.93 21.59 78.15
CA MET A 1 -17.20 22.87 78.32
C MET A 1 -17.35 23.71 77.05
N HIS A 2 -17.20 25.02 77.22
CA HIS A 2 -17.45 26.10 76.26
C HIS A 2 -16.59 26.14 74.97
N LEU A 3 -17.15 26.79 73.92
CA LEU A 3 -16.49 27.58 72.85
C LEU A 3 -15.54 26.79 71.89
N MET A 4 -15.31 27.14 70.61
CA MET A 4 -15.84 28.15 69.66
C MET A 4 -15.65 27.54 68.24
N SER A 5 -16.64 27.52 67.35
CA SER A 5 -16.88 28.54 66.30
C SER A 5 -15.67 28.97 65.45
N THR A 6 -15.54 28.40 64.25
CA THR A 6 -15.37 29.19 63.01
C THR A 6 -16.03 28.48 61.81
N ARG A 7 -17.00 29.14 61.17
CA ARG A 7 -17.47 28.86 59.78
C ARG A 7 -16.88 29.94 58.86
N ILE A 8 -17.06 29.77 57.52
CA ILE A 8 -16.86 30.69 56.37
C ILE A 8 -15.81 30.12 55.39
N LEU A 9 -16.05 29.93 54.08
CA LEU A 9 -17.28 30.08 53.27
C LEU A 9 -17.35 29.02 52.15
N LEU A 10 -18.60 28.65 51.82
CA LEU A 10 -19.19 28.18 50.56
C LEU A 10 -18.32 28.01 49.28
N PHE A 11 -18.52 26.87 48.59
CA PHE A 11 -19.41 26.83 47.42
C PHE A 11 -20.19 25.49 47.33
N THR A 12 -21.47 25.53 47.71
CA THR A 12 -22.50 24.51 47.45
C THR A 12 -22.93 24.58 45.97
N ALA A 13 -23.13 23.51 45.19
CA ALA A 13 -23.86 22.23 45.36
C ALA A 13 -25.30 22.25 44.78
N CYS A 14 -25.54 21.33 43.84
CA CYS A 14 -26.79 20.73 43.34
C CYS A 14 -26.31 19.53 42.48
N LEU A 15 -26.62 18.24 42.67
CA LEU A 15 -27.88 17.55 43.00
C LEU A 15 -29.02 17.94 42.04
N ALA A 16 -29.79 17.03 41.41
CA ALA A 16 -30.00 15.60 41.72
C ALA A 16 -30.59 14.80 40.52
N ILE A 17 -30.46 13.45 40.54
CA ILE A 17 -31.56 12.44 40.43
C ILE A 17 -32.58 12.67 39.27
N THR A 18 -32.85 11.82 38.25
CA THR A 18 -32.78 10.36 38.00
C THR A 18 -32.97 10.12 36.46
N CYS A 19 -33.14 8.95 35.82
CA CYS A 19 -33.26 7.52 36.20
C CYS A 19 -32.83 6.60 35.03
N VAL A 20 -32.27 5.41 35.30
CA VAL A 20 -32.37 4.23 34.40
C VAL A 20 -32.42 2.97 35.28
N PHE A 21 -33.44 2.12 35.06
CA PHE A 21 -33.61 0.86 35.80
C PHE A 21 -32.57 -0.20 35.37
N SER A 22 -31.82 -0.72 36.33
CA SER A 22 -31.07 -1.97 36.17
C SER A 22 -31.98 -3.17 36.42
N VAL A 23 -32.09 -4.07 35.43
CA VAL A 23 -32.60 -5.43 35.64
C VAL A 23 -31.40 -6.38 35.67
N PRO A 24 -31.05 -6.98 36.82
CA PRO A 24 -29.95 -7.93 36.91
C PRO A 24 -30.43 -9.36 36.61
N GLY A 25 -29.64 -10.10 35.82
CA GLY A 25 -29.74 -11.56 35.76
C GLY A 25 -29.91 -12.18 34.37
N LEU A 26 -28.81 -12.27 33.61
CA LEU A 26 -28.54 -13.36 32.64
C LEU A 26 -27.10 -13.24 32.10
N SER A 27 -26.12 -13.51 32.95
CA SER A 27 -24.70 -13.60 32.59
C SER A 27 -24.16 -15.01 32.86
N MET A 28 -24.75 -16.00 32.19
CA MET A 28 -24.37 -17.42 32.23
C MET A 28 -24.53 -18.02 30.83
N LEU A 29 -23.66 -17.61 29.91
CA LEU A 29 -23.33 -18.31 28.66
C LEU A 29 -22.05 -17.67 28.12
N GLY A 30 -20.95 -18.43 28.12
CA GLY A 30 -19.63 -17.98 27.70
C GLY A 30 -19.48 -17.86 26.18
N ILE A 31 -20.25 -16.96 25.56
CA ILE A 31 -20.03 -16.60 24.16
C ILE A 31 -18.74 -15.79 24.11
N SER A 32 -17.68 -16.38 23.53
CA SER A 32 -16.47 -15.65 23.17
C SER A 32 -16.85 -14.42 22.35
N ARG A 33 -16.47 -13.22 22.83
CA ARG A 33 -16.77 -11.95 22.16
C ARG A 33 -15.82 -11.67 20.99
N SER A 34 -15.48 -12.69 20.21
CA SER A 34 -14.87 -12.48 18.90
C SER A 34 -15.98 -12.13 17.90
N ARG A 35 -16.30 -10.84 17.80
CA ARG A 35 -17.10 -10.28 16.69
C ARG A 35 -16.26 -10.28 15.41
N VAL A 36 -15.97 -11.47 14.90
CA VAL A 36 -15.09 -11.65 13.74
C VAL A 36 -15.83 -11.16 12.50
N PHE A 37 -15.30 -10.12 11.87
CA PHE A 37 -15.87 -9.42 10.71
C PHE A 37 -17.31 -8.88 10.90
N ALA A 38 -17.52 -8.09 11.97
CA ALA A 38 -18.39 -6.93 11.78
C ALA A 38 -17.79 -6.05 10.66
N ALA A 39 -18.63 -5.51 9.77
CA ALA A 39 -18.18 -4.65 8.67
C ALA A 39 -17.31 -3.50 9.23
N GLU A 40 -16.17 -3.26 8.59
CA GLU A 40 -15.20 -2.26 9.06
C GLU A 40 -15.85 -0.88 9.20
N GLN A 41 -15.47 -0.15 10.25
CA GLN A 41 -15.49 1.31 10.15
C GLN A 41 -14.31 1.69 9.28
N GLU A 42 -14.58 1.80 7.98
CA GLU A 42 -13.64 2.36 7.00
C GLU A 42 -13.12 3.74 7.48
N PRO A 43 -11.87 4.11 7.14
CA PRO A 43 -11.42 5.48 7.33
C PRO A 43 -12.38 6.44 6.63
N LYS A 44 -12.72 7.55 7.29
CA LYS A 44 -13.66 8.55 6.75
C LYS A 44 -13.22 8.95 5.33
N PRO A 45 -14.06 8.80 4.30
CA PRO A 45 -13.71 9.17 2.93
C PRO A 45 -13.28 10.64 2.83
N GLN A 46 -12.19 10.90 2.09
CA GLN A 46 -11.61 12.24 1.94
C GLN A 46 -11.45 12.68 0.48
N LEU A 47 -11.55 13.97 0.21
CA LEU A 47 -11.39 14.55 -1.13
C LEU A 47 -9.91 14.69 -1.57
N ARG A 48 -9.31 13.55 -1.92
CA ARG A 48 -7.91 13.41 -2.37
C ARG A 48 -7.78 13.50 -3.90
N LEU A 49 -6.66 14.05 -4.39
CA LEU A 49 -6.34 14.05 -5.83
C LEU A 49 -6.44 12.65 -6.44
N GLN A 50 -6.93 12.59 -7.67
CA GLN A 50 -7.12 11.34 -8.41
C GLN A 50 -5.89 11.06 -9.28
N TYR A 51 -5.05 10.14 -8.82
CA TYR A 51 -3.90 9.64 -9.56
C TYR A 51 -4.33 8.58 -10.58
N ARG A 52 -3.68 8.54 -11.74
CA ARG A 52 -3.92 7.56 -12.80
C ARG A 52 -2.62 7.11 -13.44
N SER A 53 -2.62 5.95 -14.09
CA SER A 53 -1.51 5.56 -14.97
C SER A 53 -1.65 6.20 -16.35
N GLN A 54 -0.54 6.28 -17.09
CA GLN A 54 -0.54 6.77 -18.47
C GLN A 54 -1.47 5.98 -19.41
N ASN A 55 -1.77 4.72 -19.07
CA ASN A 55 -2.59 3.83 -19.88
C ASN A 55 -4.09 3.88 -19.51
N GLN A 56 -4.47 4.52 -18.40
CA GLN A 56 -5.87 4.55 -17.97
C GLN A 56 -6.68 5.60 -18.73
N ALA A 57 -7.80 5.16 -19.30
CA ALA A 57 -8.69 5.98 -20.09
C ALA A 57 -9.66 6.82 -19.25
N LEU A 58 -10.16 7.90 -19.85
CA LEU A 58 -11.43 8.51 -19.49
C LEU A 58 -12.54 7.86 -20.34
N LEU A 59 -13.57 7.33 -19.69
CA LEU A 59 -14.74 6.77 -20.35
C LEU A 59 -15.90 7.77 -20.33
N TYR A 60 -16.46 8.10 -21.48
CA TYR A 60 -17.65 8.95 -21.62
C TYR A 60 -18.87 8.12 -22.04
N VAL A 61 -19.94 8.18 -21.26
CA VAL A 61 -21.23 7.58 -21.62
C VAL A 61 -22.09 8.65 -22.27
N ALA A 62 -22.20 8.60 -23.60
CA ALA A 62 -22.78 9.67 -24.40
C ALA A 62 -24.30 9.84 -24.22
N GLY A 63 -25.03 8.75 -23.94
CA GLY A 63 -26.49 8.76 -23.90
C GLY A 63 -27.06 9.21 -25.25
N GLN A 64 -27.86 10.27 -25.22
CA GLN A 64 -28.42 10.90 -26.42
C GLN A 64 -27.50 12.00 -27.02
N GLY A 65 -26.39 12.34 -26.36
CA GLY A 65 -25.57 13.53 -26.63
C GLY A 65 -24.16 13.23 -27.15
N GLN A 66 -24.01 12.59 -28.31
CA GLN A 66 -22.69 12.27 -28.89
C GLN A 66 -21.75 13.48 -28.99
N ALA A 67 -22.29 14.68 -29.26
CA ALA A 67 -21.51 15.93 -29.32
C ALA A 67 -20.81 16.29 -27.99
N GLU A 68 -21.32 15.82 -26.84
CA GLU A 68 -20.64 15.99 -25.55
C GLU A 68 -19.39 15.09 -25.47
N ALA A 69 -19.52 13.84 -25.90
CA ALA A 69 -18.41 12.88 -25.97
C ALA A 69 -17.35 13.34 -26.98
N ASP A 70 -17.75 13.93 -28.11
CA ASP A 70 -16.82 14.48 -29.11
C ASP A 70 -16.02 15.68 -28.55
N LYS A 71 -16.66 16.57 -27.79
CA LYS A 71 -15.98 17.65 -27.06
C LYS A 71 -15.04 17.11 -25.98
N ALA A 72 -15.46 16.10 -25.23
CA ALA A 72 -14.61 15.46 -24.22
C ALA A 72 -13.37 14.82 -24.87
N LYS A 73 -13.54 14.13 -26.01
CA LYS A 73 -12.45 13.54 -26.78
C LYS A 73 -11.43 14.60 -27.21
N ALA A 74 -11.88 15.75 -27.72
CA ALA A 74 -10.96 16.81 -28.16
C ALA A 74 -10.01 17.25 -27.02
N ILE A 75 -10.51 17.42 -25.80
CA ILE A 75 -9.69 17.81 -24.65
C ILE A 75 -8.78 16.66 -24.20
N CYS A 76 -9.25 15.41 -24.30
CA CYS A 76 -8.41 14.24 -24.03
C CYS A 76 -7.26 14.13 -25.04
N ASP A 77 -7.51 14.36 -26.34
CA ASP A 77 -6.49 14.36 -27.39
C ASP A 77 -5.45 15.47 -27.15
N GLU A 78 -5.88 16.70 -26.83
CA GLU A 78 -5.00 17.82 -26.46
C GLU A 78 -4.11 17.52 -25.24
N ARG A 79 -4.59 16.65 -24.33
CA ARG A 79 -3.90 16.27 -23.09
C ARG A 79 -3.16 14.93 -23.16
N ASN A 80 -3.10 14.29 -24.33
CA ASN A 80 -2.59 12.92 -24.50
C ASN A 80 -3.20 11.92 -23.51
N LEU A 81 -4.48 12.09 -23.18
CA LEU A 81 -5.23 11.23 -22.28
C LEU A 81 -5.99 10.17 -23.10
N PRO A 82 -5.81 8.86 -22.83
CA PRO A 82 -6.60 7.84 -23.53
C PRO A 82 -8.10 8.08 -23.29
N PHE A 83 -8.89 7.97 -24.36
CA PHE A 83 -10.32 8.25 -24.33
C PHE A 83 -11.12 7.11 -24.94
N ARG A 84 -12.25 6.80 -24.31
CA ARG A 84 -13.23 5.84 -24.81
C ARG A 84 -14.63 6.44 -24.65
N SER A 85 -15.52 6.16 -25.59
CA SER A 85 -16.94 6.46 -25.44
C SER A 85 -17.79 5.21 -25.63
N ILE A 86 -18.93 5.17 -24.94
CA ILE A 86 -19.99 4.18 -25.16
C ILE A 86 -21.34 4.91 -25.33
N PRO A 87 -22.26 4.38 -26.15
CA PRO A 87 -23.52 5.06 -26.44
C PRO A 87 -24.49 5.08 -25.25
N THR A 88 -24.48 4.05 -24.41
CA THR A 88 -25.42 3.88 -23.30
C THR A 88 -24.74 3.16 -22.13
N LEU A 89 -25.24 3.39 -20.91
CA LEU A 89 -24.87 2.65 -19.70
C LEU A 89 -25.09 1.13 -19.86
N GLU A 90 -25.98 0.69 -20.74
CA GLU A 90 -26.17 -0.72 -21.07
C GLU A 90 -24.88 -1.39 -21.60
N SER A 91 -24.04 -0.61 -22.30
CA SER A 91 -22.75 -1.05 -22.86
C SER A 91 -21.57 -0.87 -21.90
N LEU A 92 -21.82 -0.54 -20.62
CA LEU A 92 -20.77 -0.40 -19.62
C LEU A 92 -20.07 -1.76 -19.41
N PRO A 93 -18.72 -1.82 -19.46
CA PRO A 93 -18.00 -3.04 -19.14
C PRO A 93 -18.16 -3.38 -17.64
N LEU A 94 -18.17 -4.67 -17.30
CA LEU A 94 -18.25 -5.12 -15.90
C LEU A 94 -16.98 -4.85 -15.10
N ASP A 95 -15.86 -4.65 -15.81
CA ASP A 95 -14.60 -4.16 -15.26
C ASP A 95 -14.26 -2.81 -15.89
N CYS A 96 -14.15 -1.79 -15.05
CA CYS A 96 -13.72 -0.43 -15.39
C CYS A 96 -12.32 -0.12 -14.82
N SER A 97 -11.44 -1.13 -14.67
CA SER A 97 -10.07 -0.94 -14.16
C SER A 97 -9.12 -0.26 -15.16
N SER A 98 -9.40 -0.40 -16.45
CA SER A 98 -8.76 0.36 -17.54
C SER A 98 -9.12 1.85 -17.53
N GLU A 99 -10.09 2.27 -16.73
CA GLU A 99 -10.57 3.63 -16.61
C GLU A 99 -10.09 4.27 -15.30
N HIS A 100 -9.72 5.55 -15.32
CA HIS A 100 -9.49 6.34 -14.09
C HIS A 100 -10.70 7.23 -13.76
N ALA A 101 -11.45 7.62 -14.78
CA ALA A 101 -12.65 8.42 -14.66
C ALA A 101 -13.75 7.94 -15.61
N ILE A 102 -15.00 8.00 -15.15
CA ILE A 102 -16.19 7.75 -15.96
C ILE A 102 -17.07 9.00 -15.89
N ILE A 103 -17.42 9.58 -17.04
CA ILE A 103 -18.39 10.68 -17.14
C ILE A 103 -19.69 10.13 -17.73
N ILE A 104 -20.79 10.36 -17.02
CA ILE A 104 -22.16 10.11 -17.47
C ILE A 104 -22.69 11.42 -18.05
N GLY A 105 -22.89 11.46 -19.38
CA GLY A 105 -23.40 12.61 -20.12
C GLY A 105 -24.87 12.92 -19.85
N SER A 106 -25.36 14.04 -20.40
CA SER A 106 -26.75 14.49 -20.19
C SER A 106 -27.76 13.39 -20.48
N ASN A 107 -28.72 13.18 -19.57
CA ASN A 107 -29.77 12.15 -19.68
C ASN A 107 -29.28 10.69 -19.79
N ALA A 108 -27.97 10.39 -19.81
CA ALA A 108 -27.48 9.01 -19.85
C ALA A 108 -27.82 8.21 -18.58
N ILE A 109 -28.07 8.91 -17.46
CA ILE A 109 -28.53 8.32 -16.20
C ILE A 109 -29.95 7.74 -16.30
N ASP A 110 -30.78 8.16 -17.28
CA ASP A 110 -32.16 7.69 -17.42
C ASP A 110 -32.28 6.17 -17.57
N PHE A 111 -31.24 5.54 -18.11
CA PHE A 111 -31.09 4.09 -18.15
C PHE A 111 -31.41 3.43 -16.79
N LEU A 112 -30.96 4.01 -15.66
CA LEU A 112 -31.13 3.44 -14.32
C LEU A 112 -32.60 3.36 -13.86
N GLY A 113 -33.48 4.21 -14.39
CA GLY A 113 -34.90 4.25 -14.01
C GLY A 113 -35.86 3.80 -15.12
N TRP A 114 -35.52 4.00 -16.39
CA TRP A 114 -36.39 3.69 -17.53
C TRP A 114 -36.14 2.34 -18.20
N HIS A 115 -34.97 1.72 -18.03
CA HIS A 115 -34.71 0.41 -18.65
C HIS A 115 -35.66 -0.66 -18.10
N GLU A 116 -36.17 -1.55 -18.97
CA GLU A 116 -37.17 -2.56 -18.61
C GLU A 116 -36.58 -3.65 -17.70
N ASP A 117 -35.38 -4.14 -18.01
CA ASP A 117 -34.65 -5.08 -17.16
C ASP A 117 -34.02 -4.33 -15.97
N LYS A 118 -34.64 -4.49 -14.80
CA LYS A 118 -34.18 -3.92 -13.52
C LYS A 118 -32.94 -4.62 -12.95
N THR A 119 -32.76 -5.91 -13.23
CA THR A 119 -31.54 -6.64 -12.85
C THR A 119 -30.33 -6.02 -13.55
N ARG A 120 -30.44 -5.74 -14.86
CA ARG A 120 -29.37 -5.07 -15.61
C ARG A 120 -29.08 -3.66 -15.10
N THR A 121 -30.10 -2.89 -14.67
CA THR A 121 -29.85 -1.56 -14.07
C THR A 121 -29.09 -1.64 -12.74
N ALA A 122 -29.36 -2.67 -11.93
CA ALA A 122 -28.67 -2.89 -10.66
C ALA A 122 -27.21 -3.27 -10.89
N GLU A 123 -26.93 -4.25 -11.77
CA GLU A 123 -25.57 -4.70 -12.13
C GLU A 123 -24.68 -3.57 -12.68
N VAL A 124 -25.25 -2.70 -13.51
CA VAL A 124 -24.56 -1.52 -14.05
C VAL A 124 -24.29 -0.49 -12.95
N PHE A 125 -25.27 -0.17 -12.10
CA PHE A 125 -25.05 0.77 -11.00
C PHE A 125 -24.02 0.27 -9.99
N GLU A 126 -24.09 -1.00 -9.63
CA GLU A 126 -23.12 -1.67 -8.76
C GLU A 126 -21.70 -1.62 -9.33
N THR A 127 -21.56 -1.76 -10.65
CA THR A 127 -20.27 -1.62 -11.32
C THR A 127 -19.71 -0.20 -11.24
N LEU A 128 -20.57 0.81 -11.35
CA LEU A 128 -20.19 2.20 -11.09
C LEU A 128 -19.82 2.44 -9.61
N GLU A 129 -20.57 1.88 -8.66
CA GLU A 129 -20.24 1.98 -7.23
C GLU A 129 -18.88 1.33 -6.92
N ARG A 130 -18.64 0.11 -7.41
CA ARG A 130 -17.38 -0.64 -7.25
C ARG A 130 -16.20 0.12 -7.82
N PHE A 131 -16.37 0.71 -9.02
CA PHE A 131 -15.36 1.54 -9.67
C PHE A 131 -14.93 2.72 -8.78
N VAL A 132 -15.88 3.46 -8.20
CA VAL A 132 -15.60 4.55 -7.26
C VAL A 132 -15.00 4.03 -5.96
N ALA A 133 -15.54 2.93 -5.43
CA ALA A 133 -15.06 2.32 -4.19
C ALA A 133 -13.57 1.94 -4.25
N GLN A 134 -13.11 1.53 -5.45
CA GLN A 134 -11.74 1.18 -5.77
C GLN A 134 -10.87 2.38 -6.24
N GLY A 135 -11.28 3.62 -5.95
CA GLY A 135 -10.48 4.82 -6.22
C GLY A 135 -10.73 5.50 -7.58
N GLY A 136 -11.80 5.17 -8.29
CA GLY A 136 -12.19 5.85 -9.52
C GLY A 136 -12.95 7.16 -9.27
N HIS A 137 -12.96 8.05 -10.27
CA HIS A 137 -13.77 9.26 -10.28
C HIS A 137 -14.98 9.11 -11.19
N LEU A 138 -16.18 9.08 -10.61
CA LEU A 138 -17.44 9.08 -11.34
C LEU A 138 -18.02 10.50 -11.40
N PHE A 139 -18.33 11.01 -12.59
CA PHE A 139 -18.96 12.31 -12.79
C PHE A 139 -20.32 12.13 -13.45
N PHE A 140 -21.35 12.81 -12.91
CA PHE A 140 -22.68 12.88 -13.50
C PHE A 140 -23.00 14.31 -13.95
N PHE A 141 -23.33 14.46 -15.23
CA PHE A 141 -24.23 15.54 -15.66
C PHE A 141 -25.67 15.14 -15.34
N GLY A 142 -26.49 16.15 -15.03
CA GLY A 142 -27.85 15.95 -14.59
C GLY A 142 -28.77 15.40 -15.68
N SER A 143 -29.95 14.99 -15.24
CA SER A 143 -31.15 14.85 -16.05
C SER A 143 -32.20 15.82 -15.51
N TYR A 144 -33.23 16.11 -16.31
CA TYR A 144 -34.29 17.03 -15.93
C TYR A 144 -34.89 16.73 -14.56
N ASN A 145 -34.67 17.63 -13.60
CA ASN A 145 -35.09 17.52 -12.19
C ASN A 145 -34.55 16.28 -11.45
N GLY A 146 -33.38 15.78 -11.86
CA GLY A 146 -32.77 14.57 -11.30
C GLY A 146 -33.58 13.31 -11.54
N ARG A 147 -34.37 13.26 -12.62
CA ARG A 147 -35.12 12.07 -13.03
C ARG A 147 -34.21 10.83 -13.08
N ASN A 148 -34.69 9.71 -12.54
CA ASN A 148 -33.98 8.43 -12.55
C ASN A 148 -32.61 8.44 -11.82
N SER A 149 -32.45 9.29 -10.80
CA SER A 149 -31.21 9.43 -10.01
C SER A 149 -31.31 8.88 -8.58
N GLU A 150 -32.35 8.12 -8.27
CA GLU A 150 -32.64 7.61 -6.92
C GLU A 150 -31.46 6.80 -6.34
N GLN A 151 -30.76 6.03 -7.17
CA GLN A 151 -29.57 5.26 -6.76
C GLN A 151 -28.39 6.14 -6.32
N LEU A 152 -28.33 7.41 -6.71
CA LEU A 152 -27.25 8.33 -6.29
C LEU A 152 -27.28 8.65 -4.79
N GLN A 153 -28.39 8.34 -4.09
CA GLN A 153 -28.47 8.41 -2.63
C GLN A 153 -27.42 7.54 -1.94
N THR A 154 -26.96 6.45 -2.58
CA THR A 154 -25.82 5.64 -2.11
C THR A 154 -24.56 6.50 -1.89
N PHE A 155 -24.30 7.45 -2.79
CA PHE A 155 -23.20 8.41 -2.69
C PHE A 155 -23.51 9.63 -1.81
N GLY A 156 -24.71 9.69 -1.22
CA GLY A 156 -25.21 10.84 -0.46
C GLY A 156 -25.71 12.00 -1.33
N ILE A 157 -26.05 11.74 -2.60
CA ILE A 157 -26.64 12.74 -3.51
C ILE A 157 -28.16 12.61 -3.47
N GLN A 158 -28.85 13.71 -3.19
CA GLN A 158 -30.30 13.82 -3.36
C GLN A 158 -30.61 14.95 -4.34
N THR A 159 -31.48 14.69 -5.31
CA THR A 159 -31.87 15.65 -6.35
C THR A 159 -33.26 16.24 -6.07
N THR A 160 -33.49 17.48 -6.54
CA THR A 160 -34.78 18.19 -6.40
C THR A 160 -35.10 19.04 -7.63
N HIS A 161 -36.32 19.56 -7.73
CA HIS A 161 -36.91 20.16 -8.93
C HIS A 161 -36.67 21.67 -9.12
N TYR A 162 -35.76 22.29 -8.36
CA TYR A 162 -35.54 23.73 -8.41
C TYR A 162 -34.59 24.11 -9.54
N HIS A 163 -35.06 24.91 -10.49
CA HIS A 163 -34.26 25.38 -11.64
C HIS A 163 -33.41 26.61 -11.28
N ASN A 164 -32.32 26.84 -12.01
CA ASN A 164 -31.53 28.07 -11.90
C ASN A 164 -30.64 28.30 -13.13
N ASP A 165 -30.66 29.51 -13.69
CA ASP A 165 -29.94 29.79 -14.93
C ASP A 165 -28.49 30.30 -14.72
N TYR A 166 -28.08 30.61 -13.48
CA TYR A 166 -26.83 31.31 -13.15
C TYR A 166 -25.93 30.55 -12.16
N PHE A 167 -24.65 30.90 -12.11
CA PHE A 167 -23.75 30.43 -11.06
C PHE A 167 -22.96 31.56 -10.40
N GLN A 168 -22.50 31.28 -9.19
CA GLN A 168 -21.55 32.11 -8.46
C GLN A 168 -20.28 31.32 -8.19
N GLN A 169 -19.15 32.02 -8.30
CA GLN A 169 -17.85 31.45 -8.00
C GLN A 169 -17.70 31.27 -6.48
N VAL A 170 -17.13 30.13 -6.10
CA VAL A 170 -16.75 29.78 -4.74
C VAL A 170 -15.25 30.04 -4.60
N PRO A 171 -14.82 31.04 -3.81
CA PRO A 171 -13.41 31.41 -3.68
C PRO A 171 -12.52 30.23 -3.26
N GLY A 172 -11.37 30.08 -3.94
CA GLY A 172 -10.42 28.98 -3.74
C GLY A 172 -10.86 27.62 -4.28
N ARG A 173 -12.04 27.52 -4.90
CA ARG A 173 -12.61 26.28 -5.47
C ARG A 173 -12.90 26.44 -6.97
N THR A 174 -13.50 27.55 -7.36
CA THR A 174 -13.91 27.77 -8.76
C THR A 174 -12.73 28.09 -9.67
N GLU A 175 -11.73 28.81 -9.18
CA GLU A 175 -10.46 29.09 -9.86
C GLU A 175 -9.69 27.79 -10.17
N VAL A 176 -9.88 26.77 -9.32
CA VAL A 176 -9.32 25.42 -9.46
C VAL A 176 -10.06 24.63 -10.56
N LEU A 177 -11.39 24.69 -10.56
CA LEU A 177 -12.23 24.05 -11.56
C LEU A 177 -11.96 24.59 -12.97
N PHE A 178 -11.89 25.93 -13.12
CA PHE A 178 -11.70 26.61 -14.40
C PHE A 178 -10.23 26.73 -14.86
N LYS A 179 -9.26 26.10 -14.17
CA LYS A 179 -7.84 26.30 -14.46
C LYS A 179 -7.47 25.94 -15.90
N GLY A 180 -6.95 26.91 -16.65
CA GLY A 180 -6.62 26.79 -18.08
C GLY A 180 -7.81 26.97 -19.04
N TYR A 181 -8.99 27.28 -18.51
CA TYR A 181 -10.26 27.53 -19.22
C TYR A 181 -10.96 28.80 -18.71
N GLU A 182 -10.22 29.72 -18.10
CA GLU A 182 -10.73 30.94 -17.49
C GLU A 182 -11.46 31.85 -18.50
N THR A 183 -11.04 31.83 -19.76
CA THR A 183 -11.70 32.55 -20.88
C THR A 183 -12.95 31.85 -21.42
N SER A 184 -13.21 30.60 -21.02
CA SER A 184 -14.42 29.83 -21.36
C SER A 184 -15.53 29.97 -20.31
N ILE A 185 -15.29 30.73 -19.23
CA ILE A 185 -16.31 31.14 -18.27
C ILE A 185 -17.34 32.02 -19.01
N PRO A 186 -18.63 31.65 -19.07
CA PRO A 186 -19.62 32.47 -19.73
C PRO A 186 -19.82 33.80 -18.97
N SER A 187 -20.10 34.87 -19.71
CA SER A 187 -20.44 36.19 -19.18
C SER A 187 -21.72 36.70 -19.87
N PRO A 188 -22.86 36.80 -19.15
CA PRO A 188 -23.07 36.47 -17.74
C PRO A 188 -22.83 34.99 -17.40
N PRO A 189 -22.57 34.64 -16.12
CA PRO A 189 -22.22 33.29 -15.68
C PRO A 189 -23.43 32.35 -15.73
N LEU A 190 -23.78 31.89 -16.92
CA LEU A 190 -24.93 31.03 -17.20
C LEU A 190 -24.58 29.55 -17.08
N VAL A 191 -25.43 28.77 -16.41
CA VAL A 191 -25.35 27.30 -16.28
C VAL A 191 -26.56 26.57 -16.85
N HIS A 192 -27.78 27.14 -16.76
CA HIS A 192 -29.05 26.45 -17.04
C HIS A 192 -29.13 25.08 -16.35
N SER A 193 -29.38 25.11 -15.04
CA SER A 193 -29.50 23.98 -14.13
C SER A 193 -30.94 23.43 -14.12
N PHE A 194 -31.12 22.17 -14.53
CA PHE A 194 -32.43 21.50 -14.55
C PHE A 194 -32.63 20.69 -13.27
N GLY A 195 -32.90 21.40 -12.19
CA GLY A 195 -33.00 20.87 -10.83
C GLY A 195 -31.85 21.34 -9.94
N ASN A 196 -31.82 20.80 -8.73
CA ASN A 196 -30.84 21.12 -7.68
C ASN A 196 -30.33 19.84 -7.00
N VAL A 197 -29.18 19.92 -6.33
CA VAL A 197 -28.56 18.84 -5.57
C VAL A 197 -28.42 19.21 -4.09
N ILE A 198 -28.75 18.26 -3.22
CA ILE A 198 -28.51 18.28 -1.77
C ILE A 198 -27.52 17.15 -1.49
N VAL A 199 -26.54 17.40 -0.61
CA VAL A 199 -25.61 16.37 -0.14
C VAL A 199 -25.93 16.01 1.30
N ALA A 200 -25.93 14.71 1.61
CA ALA A 200 -26.18 14.22 2.96
C ALA A 200 -25.09 14.69 3.95
N GLU A 201 -25.52 15.12 5.15
CA GLU A 201 -24.66 15.77 6.16
C GLU A 201 -23.51 14.88 6.69
N ASP A 202 -23.62 13.56 6.54
CA ASP A 202 -22.59 12.59 6.94
C ASP A 202 -21.42 12.48 5.96
N ARG A 203 -21.54 13.08 4.76
CA ARG A 203 -20.54 12.98 3.69
C ARG A 203 -19.49 14.09 3.77
N GLU A 204 -18.27 13.77 3.35
CA GLU A 204 -17.26 14.79 3.06
C GLU A 204 -17.39 15.26 1.61
N PHE A 205 -17.65 16.55 1.41
CA PHE A 205 -17.87 17.12 0.08
C PHE A 205 -17.31 18.54 -0.06
N ALA A 206 -17.15 18.99 -1.30
CA ALA A 206 -16.76 20.34 -1.66
C ALA A 206 -17.68 20.88 -2.77
N VAL A 207 -18.21 22.08 -2.55
CA VAL A 207 -18.98 22.82 -3.55
C VAL A 207 -17.99 23.57 -4.45
N MET A 208 -17.97 23.21 -5.73
CA MET A 208 -17.04 23.78 -6.72
C MET A 208 -17.65 24.98 -7.45
N LEU A 209 -18.98 25.00 -7.58
CA LEU A 209 -19.80 26.12 -8.08
C LEU A 209 -21.07 26.23 -7.22
N LYS A 210 -21.49 27.45 -6.88
CA LYS A 210 -22.80 27.73 -6.26
C LYS A 210 -23.81 28.19 -7.32
N ARG A 211 -25.10 27.97 -7.06
CA ARG A 211 -26.19 28.53 -7.89
C ARG A 211 -26.24 30.05 -7.71
N GLY A 212 -26.47 30.78 -8.80
CA GLY A 212 -26.43 32.24 -8.82
C GLY A 212 -27.81 32.86 -8.60
N LYS A 213 -27.86 34.07 -8.04
CA LYS A 213 -29.07 34.89 -8.11
C LYS A 213 -29.24 35.45 -9.52
N SER A 214 -30.46 35.42 -10.05
CA SER A 214 -30.80 36.17 -11.25
C SER A 214 -30.56 37.67 -11.02
N GLY A 215 -30.13 38.38 -12.06
CA GLY A 215 -30.07 39.85 -12.05
C GLY A 215 -31.45 40.48 -12.20
N ASP A 216 -32.45 39.69 -12.60
CA ASP A 216 -33.85 40.09 -12.73
C ASP A 216 -34.63 39.67 -11.47
N PRO A 217 -35.16 40.62 -10.67
CA PRO A 217 -35.92 40.30 -9.46
C PRO A 217 -37.32 39.71 -9.73
N ASP A 218 -37.85 39.80 -10.96
CA ASP A 218 -39.13 39.21 -11.34
C ASP A 218 -39.00 37.78 -11.91
N ASP A 219 -37.76 37.26 -12.02
CA ASP A 219 -37.48 35.90 -12.51
C ASP A 219 -37.89 34.82 -11.51
N ARG A 220 -39.16 34.41 -11.60
CA ARG A 220 -39.76 33.34 -10.79
C ARG A 220 -39.16 31.95 -11.02
N LYS A 221 -38.22 31.78 -11.96
CA LYS A 221 -37.47 30.52 -12.09
C LYS A 221 -36.32 30.41 -11.09
N ALA A 222 -35.89 31.51 -10.47
CA ALA A 222 -34.88 31.53 -9.43
C ALA A 222 -35.42 31.04 -8.07
N GLU A 223 -36.13 29.92 -8.07
CA GLU A 223 -36.68 29.31 -6.87
C GLU A 223 -35.57 28.61 -6.05
N HIS A 224 -35.43 29.10 -4.82
CA HIS A 224 -34.67 28.56 -3.68
C HIS A 224 -33.12 28.57 -3.68
N ASP A 225 -32.64 28.89 -2.48
CA ASP A 225 -31.30 28.83 -1.89
C ASP A 225 -30.07 29.17 -2.78
N PRO A 226 -29.47 30.37 -2.62
CA PRO A 226 -28.24 30.75 -3.31
C PRO A 226 -26.98 30.03 -2.79
N ASP A 227 -27.05 29.32 -1.67
CA ASP A 227 -25.94 28.52 -1.16
C ASP A 227 -25.93 27.07 -1.71
N SER A 228 -26.98 26.67 -2.43
CA SER A 228 -27.07 25.35 -3.07
C SER A 228 -26.05 25.14 -4.21
N PRO A 229 -25.49 23.92 -4.40
CA PRO A 229 -24.46 23.66 -5.41
C PRO A 229 -24.98 23.65 -6.86
N ALA A 230 -24.20 24.24 -7.77
CA ALA A 230 -24.30 24.01 -9.22
C ALA A 230 -23.28 22.95 -9.70
N LEU A 231 -22.21 22.70 -8.94
CA LEU A 231 -21.33 21.54 -9.09
C LEU A 231 -20.77 21.16 -7.72
N VAL A 232 -20.90 19.89 -7.35
CA VAL A 232 -20.40 19.35 -6.09
C VAL A 232 -19.54 18.11 -6.33
N THR A 233 -18.53 17.90 -5.50
CA THR A 233 -17.75 16.64 -5.45
C THR A 233 -17.75 16.08 -4.04
N ILE A 234 -17.93 14.78 -3.93
CA ILE A 234 -18.17 14.04 -2.68
C ILE A 234 -17.16 12.90 -2.61
N ALA A 235 -16.52 12.73 -1.46
CA ALA A 235 -15.64 11.59 -1.22
C ALA A 235 -16.48 10.33 -0.97
N TYR A 236 -16.18 9.25 -1.68
CA TYR A 236 -16.86 7.97 -1.50
C TYR A 236 -15.82 6.86 -1.44
N LYS A 237 -15.70 6.22 -0.26
CA LYS A 237 -14.68 5.20 0.02
C LYS A 237 -13.27 5.76 -0.28
N ARG A 238 -12.60 5.22 -1.30
CA ARG A 238 -11.26 5.61 -1.77
C ARG A 238 -11.29 6.53 -2.99
N GLY A 239 -12.44 6.67 -3.66
CA GLY A 239 -12.64 7.49 -4.84
C GLY A 239 -13.57 8.67 -4.57
N ARG A 240 -14.22 9.15 -5.62
CA ARG A 240 -15.13 10.30 -5.53
C ARG A 240 -16.26 10.24 -6.54
N VAL A 241 -17.38 10.87 -6.17
CA VAL A 241 -18.49 11.15 -7.09
C VAL A 241 -18.66 12.64 -7.21
N SER A 242 -18.79 13.14 -8.43
CA SER A 242 -19.16 14.53 -8.72
C SER A 242 -20.49 14.60 -9.43
N TYR A 243 -21.28 15.63 -9.12
CA TYR A 243 -22.59 15.84 -9.71
C TYR A 243 -22.77 17.31 -10.06
N SER A 244 -23.32 17.57 -11.24
CA SER A 244 -23.80 18.88 -11.65
C SER A 244 -25.21 18.75 -12.23
N PRO A 245 -26.24 19.44 -11.69
CA PRO A 245 -27.59 19.50 -12.28
C PRO A 245 -27.67 20.26 -13.62
N VAL A 246 -26.52 20.63 -14.20
CA VAL A 246 -26.42 21.20 -15.55
C VAL A 246 -26.52 20.08 -16.59
N GLU A 247 -27.30 20.32 -17.64
CA GLU A 247 -27.34 19.50 -18.87
C GLU A 247 -26.54 20.21 -19.97
N PRO A 248 -25.26 19.86 -20.21
CA PRO A 248 -24.41 20.48 -21.23
C PRO A 248 -25.07 20.66 -22.60
N HIS A 249 -25.85 19.69 -23.08
CA HIS A 249 -26.57 19.77 -24.35
C HIS A 249 -27.51 20.99 -24.47
N SER A 250 -28.21 21.36 -23.39
CA SER A 250 -29.07 22.56 -23.35
C SER A 250 -28.31 23.86 -23.06
N SER A 251 -27.13 23.77 -22.45
CA SER A 251 -26.39 24.92 -21.88
C SER A 251 -25.19 25.36 -22.72
N GLY A 252 -25.11 24.97 -24.00
CA GLY A 252 -24.01 25.32 -24.91
C GLY A 252 -22.73 24.45 -24.79
N MET A 253 -22.79 23.38 -23.98
CA MET A 253 -21.71 22.42 -23.75
C MET A 253 -20.37 23.05 -23.33
N TRP A 254 -20.37 24.21 -22.66
CA TRP A 254 -19.13 24.85 -22.20
C TRP A 254 -18.52 24.15 -20.98
N LEU A 255 -19.35 23.52 -20.13
CA LEU A 255 -18.90 22.87 -18.89
C LEU A 255 -18.16 21.54 -19.14
N VAL A 256 -18.45 20.84 -20.24
CA VAL A 256 -17.79 19.56 -20.60
C VAL A 256 -16.27 19.68 -20.70
N PRO A 257 -15.67 20.57 -21.52
CA PRO A 257 -14.21 20.68 -21.62
C PRO A 257 -13.56 21.08 -20.28
N ILE A 258 -14.22 21.91 -19.47
CA ILE A 258 -13.75 22.29 -18.13
C ILE A 258 -13.73 21.09 -17.19
N VAL A 259 -14.81 20.29 -17.12
CA VAL A 259 -14.88 19.08 -16.30
C VAL A 259 -13.84 18.05 -16.72
N VAL A 260 -13.66 17.82 -18.03
CA VAL A 260 -12.65 16.88 -18.56
C VAL A 260 -11.23 17.35 -18.23
N ASN A 261 -10.93 18.64 -18.42
CA ASN A 261 -9.66 19.26 -18.04
C ASN A 261 -9.40 19.19 -16.52
N TRP A 262 -10.42 19.39 -15.70
CA TRP A 262 -10.35 19.30 -14.24
C TRP A 262 -10.07 17.86 -13.79
N ILE A 263 -10.76 16.88 -14.36
CA ILE A 263 -10.52 15.45 -14.13
C ILE A 263 -9.10 15.04 -14.58
N ALA A 264 -8.63 15.52 -15.73
CA ALA A 264 -7.28 15.25 -16.23
C ALA A 264 -6.15 15.78 -15.32
N GLN A 265 -6.46 16.79 -14.49
CA GLN A 265 -5.61 17.33 -13.42
C GLN A 265 -5.82 16.62 -12.06
N GLY A 266 -6.54 15.49 -12.03
CA GLY A 266 -6.84 14.72 -10.82
C GLY A 266 -7.99 15.28 -9.98
N ALA A 267 -8.83 16.11 -10.58
CA ALA A 267 -9.96 16.78 -9.94
C ALA A 267 -9.56 17.57 -8.66
N PRO A 268 -8.62 18.51 -8.76
CA PRO A 268 -8.16 19.32 -7.63
C PRO A 268 -9.33 20.09 -7.03
N THR A 269 -9.45 20.09 -5.71
CA THR A 269 -10.53 20.80 -5.01
C THR A 269 -10.05 22.12 -4.41
N ASN A 270 -8.74 22.31 -4.22
CA ASN A 270 -8.12 23.52 -3.67
C ASN A 270 -6.95 23.99 -4.53
N ALA A 271 -6.54 25.25 -4.41
CA ALA A 271 -5.46 25.84 -5.21
C ALA A 271 -4.12 25.11 -5.09
N ASN A 272 -3.78 24.58 -3.91
CA ASN A 272 -2.54 23.82 -3.68
C ASN A 272 -2.48 22.49 -4.44
N GLN A 273 -3.59 22.02 -5.00
CA GLN A 273 -3.67 20.76 -5.74
C GLN A 273 -3.49 20.95 -7.26
N ILE A 274 -3.36 22.18 -7.76
CA ILE A 274 -3.30 22.51 -9.20
C ILE A 274 -1.97 22.09 -9.86
N HIS A 275 -0.88 21.99 -9.09
CA HIS A 275 0.47 21.77 -9.61
C HIS A 275 0.98 20.33 -9.44
N GLU A 276 0.14 19.43 -8.95
CA GLU A 276 0.50 18.05 -8.64
C GLU A 276 0.56 17.15 -9.88
N THR A 277 1.54 16.24 -9.90
CA THR A 277 1.71 15.29 -11.02
C THR A 277 0.80 14.08 -10.83
N VAL A 278 -0.35 14.13 -11.49
CA VAL A 278 -1.42 13.13 -11.36
C VAL A 278 -1.32 11.95 -12.34
N VAL A 279 -0.34 11.97 -13.26
CA VAL A 279 0.07 10.78 -14.03
C VAL A 279 1.20 10.11 -13.26
N VAL A 280 0.95 8.90 -12.74
CA VAL A 280 1.93 8.14 -11.97
C VAL A 280 2.24 6.80 -12.65
N PRO A 281 3.42 6.21 -12.45
CA PRO A 281 3.68 4.84 -12.86
C PRO A 281 2.63 3.88 -12.28
N GLU A 282 2.21 2.87 -13.03
CA GLU A 282 1.15 1.93 -12.62
C GLU A 282 1.42 1.28 -11.25
N SER A 283 2.68 1.03 -10.91
CA SER A 283 3.10 0.53 -9.58
C SER A 283 2.85 1.48 -8.39
N MET A 284 2.58 2.77 -8.62
CA MET A 284 2.16 3.73 -7.60
C MET A 284 0.64 3.77 -7.42
N LEU A 285 -0.12 3.20 -8.37
CA LEU A 285 -1.51 2.88 -8.12
C LEU A 285 -1.57 1.68 -7.18
N LEU A 286 -2.42 1.75 -6.18
CA LEU A 286 -2.67 0.63 -5.27
C LEU A 286 -3.25 -0.54 -6.09
N VAL A 287 -2.41 -1.55 -6.32
CA VAL A 287 -2.64 -2.66 -7.25
C VAL A 287 -4.01 -3.29 -7.07
N ARG A 288 -4.84 -3.22 -8.12
CA ARG A 288 -5.97 -4.13 -8.30
C ARG A 288 -5.43 -5.45 -8.80
N ASN A 289 -5.60 -6.54 -8.04
CA ASN A 289 -5.51 -7.88 -8.62
C ASN A 289 -6.72 -8.04 -9.57
N SER A 290 -6.46 -8.38 -10.84
CA SER A 290 -7.48 -8.71 -11.84
C SER A 290 -7.08 -10.02 -12.54
N PRO A 291 -8.03 -10.89 -12.99
CA PRO A 291 -9.50 -10.79 -12.93
C PRO A 291 -10.26 -12.08 -12.48
N ARG A 292 -11.62 -12.00 -12.46
CA ARG A 292 -12.65 -13.10 -12.59
C ARG A 292 -13.54 -13.50 -11.38
N GLY A 293 -13.42 -12.91 -10.20
CA GLY A 293 -14.39 -13.15 -9.12
C GLY A 293 -15.79 -12.56 -9.40
N PRO A 294 -16.85 -13.05 -8.73
CA PRO A 294 -18.12 -12.32 -8.64
C PRO A 294 -17.89 -10.99 -7.90
N THR A 295 -18.81 -10.04 -8.02
CA THR A 295 -18.81 -8.95 -7.05
C THR A 295 -19.35 -9.42 -5.71
N LEU A 296 -18.68 -8.97 -4.67
CA LEU A 296 -19.05 -9.23 -3.29
C LEU A 296 -19.99 -8.13 -2.78
N LEU A 297 -21.25 -8.17 -3.21
CA LEU A 297 -22.30 -7.29 -2.70
C LEU A 297 -22.52 -7.48 -1.20
N ARG A 298 -22.79 -6.39 -0.48
CA ARG A 298 -23.03 -6.41 0.98
C ARG A 298 -24.21 -7.32 1.37
N ASN A 299 -25.29 -7.31 0.59
CA ASN A 299 -26.48 -8.11 0.85
C ASN A 299 -26.19 -9.61 0.65
N ASP A 300 -25.48 -9.95 -0.42
CA ASP A 300 -25.16 -11.33 -0.78
C ASP A 300 -24.15 -11.91 0.22
N LEU A 301 -23.15 -11.12 0.62
CA LEU A 301 -22.25 -11.45 1.74
C LEU A 301 -23.02 -11.70 3.04
N GLN A 302 -24.08 -10.94 3.33
CA GLN A 302 -24.90 -11.14 4.52
C GLN A 302 -25.79 -12.39 4.42
N GLN A 303 -26.32 -12.71 3.23
CA GLN A 303 -27.05 -13.95 2.97
C GLN A 303 -26.12 -15.18 3.09
N ALA A 304 -24.98 -15.17 2.42
CA ALA A 304 -23.93 -16.19 2.53
C ALA A 304 -23.43 -16.35 3.98
N GLN A 305 -23.28 -15.25 4.74
CA GLN A 305 -22.92 -15.30 6.15
C GLN A 305 -24.02 -15.92 7.03
N THR A 306 -25.29 -15.72 6.68
CA THR A 306 -26.44 -16.34 7.36
C THR A 306 -26.47 -17.84 7.05
N ARG A 307 -26.28 -18.22 5.78
CA ARG A 307 -26.15 -19.61 5.35
C ARG A 307 -25.00 -20.34 6.05
N PHE A 308 -23.84 -19.69 6.17
CA PHE A 308 -22.71 -20.23 6.92
C PHE A 308 -23.09 -20.53 8.38
N GLN A 309 -23.84 -19.64 9.03
CA GLN A 309 -24.31 -19.85 10.41
C GLN A 309 -25.30 -21.02 10.51
N GLU A 310 -26.23 -21.17 9.57
CA GLU A 310 -27.16 -22.32 9.53
C GLU A 310 -26.42 -23.67 9.45
N LEU A 311 -25.35 -23.74 8.65
CA LEU A 311 -24.61 -24.99 8.39
C LEU A 311 -23.59 -25.33 9.48
N PHE A 312 -22.90 -24.32 10.05
CA PHE A 312 -21.68 -24.53 10.83
C PHE A 312 -21.70 -23.97 12.26
N ALA A 313 -22.74 -23.26 12.71
CA ALA A 313 -22.72 -22.59 14.02
C ALA A 313 -22.47 -23.55 15.20
N THR A 314 -23.03 -24.76 15.19
CA THR A 314 -22.81 -25.75 16.27
C THR A 314 -21.38 -26.27 16.29
N GLN A 315 -20.78 -26.48 15.12
CA GLN A 315 -19.41 -26.96 14.95
C GLN A 315 -18.41 -25.86 15.34
N VAL A 316 -18.65 -24.61 14.90
CA VAL A 316 -17.87 -23.44 15.32
C VAL A 316 -17.93 -23.24 16.84
N ALA A 317 -19.10 -23.39 17.47
CA ALA A 317 -19.26 -23.23 18.91
C ALA A 317 -18.67 -24.38 19.75
N SER A 318 -18.41 -25.55 19.14
CA SER A 318 -17.87 -26.74 19.84
C SER A 318 -16.38 -27.00 19.54
N ALA A 319 -15.81 -26.38 18.52
CA ALA A 319 -14.37 -26.40 18.26
C ALA A 319 -13.62 -25.57 19.32
N ASN A 320 -12.82 -26.25 20.16
CA ASN A 320 -12.03 -25.66 21.24
C ASN A 320 -10.59 -26.19 21.28
N ALA A 321 -10.26 -27.20 20.47
CA ALA A 321 -8.93 -27.80 20.36
C ALA A 321 -8.41 -27.70 18.91
N PRO A 322 -7.08 -27.61 18.67
CA PRO A 322 -6.52 -27.43 17.34
C PRO A 322 -7.07 -28.42 16.30
N ASP A 323 -7.06 -29.72 16.59
CA ASP A 323 -7.56 -30.77 15.69
C ASP A 323 -9.05 -30.61 15.33
N GLN A 324 -9.85 -30.02 16.22
CA GLN A 324 -11.26 -29.71 15.96
C GLN A 324 -11.39 -28.53 14.99
N HIS A 325 -10.59 -27.49 15.16
CA HIS A 325 -10.52 -26.35 14.22
C HIS A 325 -10.01 -26.81 12.85
N GLN A 326 -8.98 -27.66 12.79
CA GLN A 326 -8.49 -28.27 11.53
C GLN A 326 -9.59 -29.11 10.84
N SER A 327 -10.28 -29.96 11.60
CA SER A 327 -11.36 -30.82 11.09
C SER A 327 -12.57 -30.01 10.61
N LEU A 328 -12.85 -28.87 11.27
CA LEU A 328 -13.89 -27.93 10.86
C LEU A 328 -13.48 -27.16 9.60
N ALA A 329 -12.24 -26.65 9.55
CA ALA A 329 -11.70 -25.96 8.39
C ALA A 329 -11.80 -26.81 7.12
N GLN A 330 -11.40 -28.08 7.20
CA GLN A 330 -11.51 -29.01 6.06
C GLN A 330 -12.96 -29.18 5.59
N LYS A 331 -13.92 -29.40 6.51
CA LYS A 331 -15.34 -29.51 6.16
C LYS A 331 -15.91 -28.25 5.51
N ILE A 332 -15.44 -27.07 5.92
CA ILE A 332 -15.84 -25.79 5.32
C ILE A 332 -15.24 -25.66 3.91
N VAL A 333 -13.99 -26.11 3.69
CA VAL A 333 -13.39 -26.17 2.33
C VAL A 333 -14.14 -27.16 1.44
N ASP A 334 -14.50 -28.35 1.95
CA ASP A 334 -15.23 -29.36 1.19
C ASP A 334 -16.59 -28.81 0.72
N GLU A 335 -17.33 -28.15 1.61
CA GLU A 335 -18.61 -27.48 1.29
C GLU A 335 -18.42 -26.29 0.32
N ALA A 336 -17.40 -25.45 0.53
CA ALA A 336 -17.07 -24.32 -0.35
C ALA A 336 -16.59 -24.76 -1.75
N THR A 337 -16.07 -25.99 -1.86
CA THR A 337 -15.70 -26.61 -3.14
C THR A 337 -16.92 -27.22 -3.85
N ALA A 338 -17.93 -27.65 -3.08
CA ALA A 338 -19.16 -28.21 -3.60
C ALA A 338 -20.21 -27.16 -4.02
N THR A 339 -20.25 -25.98 -3.39
CA THR A 339 -21.19 -24.91 -3.78
C THR A 339 -20.80 -24.27 -5.12
N THR A 340 -21.81 -23.98 -5.95
CA THR A 340 -21.68 -23.19 -7.16
C THR A 340 -21.92 -21.70 -6.92
N ASP A 341 -22.40 -21.31 -5.72
CA ASP A 341 -22.53 -19.91 -5.34
C ASP A 341 -21.15 -19.36 -4.97
N LEU A 342 -20.67 -18.42 -5.79
CA LEU A 342 -19.34 -17.86 -5.66
C LEU A 342 -19.22 -16.92 -4.44
N VAL A 343 -20.32 -16.35 -3.92
CA VAL A 343 -20.31 -15.50 -2.72
C VAL A 343 -20.35 -16.37 -1.46
N GLU A 344 -21.11 -17.47 -1.45
CA GLU A 344 -21.02 -18.50 -0.41
C GLU A 344 -19.60 -19.07 -0.32
N ARG A 345 -19.03 -19.51 -1.44
CA ARG A 345 -17.64 -20.00 -1.53
C ARG A 345 -16.66 -18.99 -0.93
N TYR A 346 -16.77 -17.71 -1.28
CA TYR A 346 -15.92 -16.66 -0.71
C TYR A 346 -16.03 -16.56 0.82
N VAL A 347 -17.25 -16.51 1.36
CA VAL A 347 -17.48 -16.42 2.82
C VAL A 347 -16.96 -17.67 3.52
N PHE A 348 -17.24 -18.85 2.97
CA PHE A 348 -16.88 -20.13 3.59
C PHE A 348 -15.36 -20.31 3.60
N LEU A 349 -14.68 -20.10 2.46
CA LEU A 349 -13.23 -20.18 2.38
C LEU A 349 -12.53 -19.18 3.32
N ARG A 350 -13.07 -17.97 3.50
CA ARG A 350 -12.52 -17.01 4.49
C ARG A 350 -12.62 -17.51 5.92
N VAL A 351 -13.73 -18.15 6.30
CA VAL A 351 -13.83 -18.77 7.64
C VAL A 351 -12.93 -20.00 7.73
N ALA A 352 -12.77 -20.78 6.66
CA ALA A 352 -11.82 -21.90 6.63
C ALA A 352 -10.36 -21.44 6.84
N CYS A 353 -9.92 -20.33 6.22
CA CYS A 353 -8.60 -19.74 6.50
C CYS A 353 -8.42 -19.46 8.00
N GLN A 354 -9.41 -18.83 8.64
CA GLN A 354 -9.37 -18.59 10.08
C GLN A 354 -9.29 -19.88 10.88
N GLN A 355 -10.14 -20.88 10.58
CA GLN A 355 -10.15 -22.15 11.31
C GLN A 355 -8.84 -22.94 11.11
N PHE A 356 -8.19 -22.89 9.95
CA PHE A 356 -6.84 -23.45 9.77
C PHE A 356 -5.80 -22.72 10.62
N ALA A 357 -5.83 -21.39 10.69
CA ALA A 357 -4.91 -20.62 11.52
C ALA A 357 -5.11 -20.91 13.03
N THR A 358 -6.36 -20.92 13.51
CA THR A 358 -6.71 -21.32 14.89
C THR A 358 -6.35 -22.79 15.17
N GLY A 359 -6.40 -23.63 14.15
CA GLY A 359 -5.97 -25.02 14.21
C GLY A 359 -4.45 -25.26 14.17
N GLY A 360 -3.61 -24.21 14.12
CA GLY A 360 -2.16 -24.36 14.00
C GLY A 360 -1.70 -24.94 12.66
N GLN A 361 -2.41 -24.62 11.57
CA GLN A 361 -2.07 -24.97 10.20
C GLN A 361 -1.93 -23.71 9.33
N PHE A 362 -1.01 -22.82 9.72
CA PHE A 362 -0.84 -21.50 9.10
C PHE A 362 -0.48 -21.58 7.61
N ALA A 363 0.36 -22.55 7.18
CA ALA A 363 0.64 -22.75 5.76
C ALA A 363 -0.62 -23.04 4.92
N LYS A 364 -1.54 -23.88 5.41
CA LYS A 364 -2.81 -24.12 4.70
C LYS A 364 -3.69 -22.88 4.67
N ALA A 365 -3.77 -22.16 5.78
CA ALA A 365 -4.53 -20.92 5.89
C ALA A 365 -4.01 -19.84 4.90
N ALA A 366 -2.69 -19.72 4.77
CA ALA A 366 -2.03 -18.81 3.84
C ALA A 366 -2.16 -19.24 2.37
N MET A 367 -2.08 -20.54 2.09
CA MET A 367 -2.30 -21.11 0.75
C MET A 367 -3.73 -20.85 0.28
N LEU A 368 -4.72 -21.14 1.14
CA LEU A 368 -6.13 -20.89 0.84
C LEU A 368 -6.45 -19.39 0.70
N LEU A 369 -5.80 -18.54 1.49
CA LEU A 369 -5.86 -17.09 1.32
C LEU A 369 -5.25 -16.62 -0.02
N SER A 370 -4.20 -17.29 -0.49
CA SER A 370 -3.59 -17.04 -1.80
C SER A 370 -4.54 -17.44 -2.94
N GLU A 371 -5.13 -18.63 -2.87
CA GLU A 371 -6.17 -19.11 -3.79
C GLU A 371 -7.36 -18.14 -3.85
N LEU A 372 -7.90 -17.75 -2.68
CA LEU A 372 -8.90 -16.69 -2.57
C LEU A 372 -8.47 -15.39 -3.25
N SER A 373 -7.22 -14.95 -3.07
CA SER A 373 -6.72 -13.70 -3.66
C SER A 373 -6.46 -13.74 -5.17
N ASN A 374 -6.44 -14.95 -5.75
CA ASN A 374 -6.41 -15.18 -7.19
C ASN A 374 -7.83 -15.23 -7.78
N GLU A 375 -8.82 -15.69 -7.00
CA GLU A 375 -10.23 -15.80 -7.43
C GLU A 375 -11.08 -14.56 -7.13
N TYR A 376 -10.79 -13.79 -6.07
CA TYR A 376 -11.66 -12.73 -5.53
C TYR A 376 -10.95 -11.40 -5.26
N GLN A 377 -11.68 -10.29 -5.39
CA GLN A 377 -11.20 -8.95 -5.07
C GLN A 377 -11.55 -8.54 -3.63
N PHE A 378 -10.54 -8.39 -2.77
CA PHE A 378 -10.66 -7.89 -1.40
C PHE A 378 -9.33 -7.29 -0.92
N ASP A 379 -9.32 -6.64 0.25
CA ASP A 379 -8.07 -6.15 0.87
C ASP A 379 -7.23 -7.33 1.40
N LEU A 380 -6.29 -7.76 0.57
CA LEU A 380 -5.36 -8.85 0.89
C LEU A 380 -4.41 -8.49 2.04
N HIS A 381 -4.05 -7.22 2.23
CA HIS A 381 -3.20 -6.83 3.36
C HIS A 381 -3.97 -6.90 4.68
N HIS A 382 -5.21 -6.42 4.72
CA HIS A 382 -6.08 -6.59 5.88
C HIS A 382 -6.28 -8.08 6.19
N ALA A 383 -6.57 -8.91 5.17
CA ALA A 383 -6.78 -10.34 5.36
C ALA A 383 -5.54 -11.06 5.92
N ARG A 384 -4.34 -10.74 5.39
CA ARG A 384 -3.06 -11.23 5.93
C ARG A 384 -2.84 -10.79 7.39
N SER A 385 -3.07 -9.51 7.68
CA SER A 385 -2.99 -8.95 9.04
C SER A 385 -3.94 -9.63 10.02
N LYS A 386 -5.17 -9.94 9.60
CA LYS A 386 -6.15 -10.68 10.41
C LYS A 386 -5.74 -12.13 10.64
N LEU A 387 -5.15 -12.79 9.64
CA LEU A 387 -4.68 -14.16 9.80
C LEU A 387 -3.53 -14.26 10.81
N LEU A 388 -2.66 -13.24 10.86
CA LEU A 388 -1.60 -13.13 11.87
C LEU A 388 -2.17 -12.87 13.27
N GLN A 389 -3.18 -12.00 13.40
CA GLN A 389 -3.89 -11.80 14.68
C GLN A 389 -4.54 -13.09 15.20
N VAL A 390 -5.11 -13.90 14.31
CA VAL A 390 -5.66 -15.22 14.70
C VAL A 390 -4.55 -16.19 15.11
N ALA A 391 -3.40 -16.18 14.44
CA ALA A 391 -2.25 -17.00 14.81
C ALA A 391 -1.67 -16.61 16.18
N ASP A 392 -1.63 -15.30 16.49
CA ASP A 392 -1.25 -14.74 17.78
C ASP A 392 -2.23 -15.13 18.90
N GLU A 393 -3.54 -14.91 18.70
CA GLU A 393 -4.59 -15.34 19.65
C GLU A 393 -4.59 -16.86 19.91
N SER A 394 -4.03 -17.65 18.98
CA SER A 394 -3.92 -19.11 19.07
C SER A 394 -2.54 -19.60 19.50
N ALA A 395 -1.57 -18.69 19.72
CA ALA A 395 -0.22 -19.01 20.17
C ALA A 395 -0.23 -19.41 21.65
N SER A 396 -0.38 -20.71 21.91
CA SER A 396 -0.16 -21.28 23.25
C SER A 396 1.28 -21.77 23.40
N ASP A 397 1.90 -21.47 24.55
CA ASP A 397 3.31 -21.75 24.86
C ASP A 397 3.75 -23.22 24.71
N ASP A 398 2.79 -24.16 24.65
CA ASP A 398 2.99 -25.61 24.79
C ASP A 398 2.39 -26.46 23.64
N LYS A 399 1.75 -25.87 22.62
CA LYS A 399 1.00 -26.67 21.60
C LYS A 399 1.21 -26.32 20.13
N ASN A 400 1.85 -25.20 19.79
CA ASN A 400 2.24 -24.97 18.39
C ASN A 400 3.48 -25.81 18.08
N GLY A 401 3.36 -26.78 17.18
CA GLY A 401 4.50 -27.50 16.64
C GLY A 401 5.48 -26.54 15.96
N THR A 402 6.78 -26.81 16.08
CA THR A 402 7.86 -25.96 15.54
C THR A 402 7.65 -25.62 14.07
N ASP A 403 7.13 -26.57 13.29
CA ASP A 403 6.79 -26.41 11.87
C ASP A 403 5.80 -25.25 11.62
N ASN A 404 4.75 -25.12 12.44
CA ASN A 404 3.77 -24.04 12.28
C ASN A 404 4.35 -22.66 12.69
N LEU A 405 5.29 -22.63 13.64
CA LEU A 405 6.01 -21.39 13.98
C LEU A 405 6.96 -20.98 12.84
N GLN A 406 7.61 -21.95 12.20
CA GLN A 406 8.40 -21.74 10.99
C GLN A 406 7.52 -21.23 9.83
N ASP A 407 6.36 -21.84 9.59
CA ASP A 407 5.39 -21.40 8.58
C ASP A 407 4.99 -19.93 8.78
N ILE A 408 4.61 -19.54 10.00
CA ILE A 408 4.24 -18.15 10.35
C ILE A 408 5.37 -17.19 9.97
N VAL A 409 6.63 -17.51 10.33
CA VAL A 409 7.79 -16.66 10.06
C VAL A 409 8.08 -16.57 8.56
N GLU A 410 8.21 -17.70 7.86
CA GLU A 410 8.60 -17.73 6.45
C GLU A 410 7.55 -17.07 5.55
N ILE A 411 6.26 -17.31 5.82
CA ILE A 411 5.15 -16.74 5.05
C ILE A 411 5.03 -15.24 5.32
N THR A 412 5.16 -14.79 6.57
CA THR A 412 5.14 -13.35 6.90
C THR A 412 6.30 -12.61 6.22
N LEU A 413 7.50 -13.17 6.27
CA LEU A 413 8.66 -12.61 5.56
C LEU A 413 8.41 -12.56 4.05
N GLY A 414 7.76 -13.58 3.48
CA GLY A 414 7.30 -13.57 2.09
C GLY A 414 6.38 -12.38 1.78
N TRP A 415 5.31 -12.21 2.56
CA TRP A 415 4.35 -11.11 2.38
C TRP A 415 4.96 -9.73 2.61
N ALA A 416 5.78 -9.55 3.65
CA ALA A 416 6.44 -8.28 3.93
C ALA A 416 7.43 -7.90 2.81
N ASN A 417 8.15 -8.88 2.25
CA ASN A 417 9.01 -8.66 1.09
C ASN A 417 8.23 -8.34 -0.19
N GLU A 418 7.02 -8.90 -0.36
CA GLU A 418 6.13 -8.53 -1.45
C GLU A 418 5.67 -7.07 -1.33
N SER A 419 5.22 -6.65 -0.14
CA SER A 419 4.83 -5.26 0.15
C SER A 419 6.00 -4.29 -0.05
N ALA A 420 7.21 -4.61 0.46
CA ALA A 420 8.40 -3.80 0.29
C ALA A 420 8.83 -3.64 -1.19
N LYS A 421 8.72 -4.71 -2.01
CA LYS A 421 8.96 -4.64 -3.46
C LYS A 421 7.97 -3.72 -4.20
N ARG A 422 6.78 -3.51 -3.63
CA ARG A 422 5.75 -2.58 -4.13
C ARG A 422 5.86 -1.19 -3.49
N HIS A 423 6.95 -0.89 -2.77
CA HIS A 423 7.17 0.33 -1.98
C HIS A 423 6.13 0.60 -0.87
N GLN A 424 5.43 -0.44 -0.40
CA GLN A 424 4.45 -0.36 0.69
C GLN A 424 5.11 -0.77 2.01
N TYR A 425 5.99 0.08 2.55
CA TYR A 425 6.82 -0.27 3.70
C TYR A 425 6.03 -0.24 5.00
N VAL A 426 5.09 0.70 5.16
CA VAL A 426 4.14 0.71 6.30
C VAL A 426 3.35 -0.61 6.38
N ASN A 427 2.87 -1.13 5.25
CA ASN A 427 2.17 -2.43 5.21
C ASN A 427 3.12 -3.58 5.58
N ALA A 428 4.37 -3.53 5.13
CA ALA A 428 5.38 -4.56 5.41
C ALA A 428 5.75 -4.61 6.90
N THR A 429 5.98 -3.44 7.54
CA THR A 429 6.32 -3.37 8.98
C THR A 429 5.14 -3.72 9.87
N GLN A 430 3.90 -3.40 9.46
CA GLN A 430 2.69 -3.84 10.15
C GLN A 430 2.56 -5.36 10.17
N LEU A 431 2.79 -6.06 9.05
CA LEU A 431 2.76 -7.53 9.00
C LEU A 431 3.82 -8.15 9.92
N LEU A 432 5.06 -7.66 9.88
CA LEU A 432 6.15 -8.16 10.73
C LEU A 432 5.86 -7.92 12.22
N SER A 433 5.26 -6.77 12.56
CA SER A 433 4.89 -6.43 13.93
C SER A 433 3.76 -7.33 14.47
N LEU A 434 2.81 -7.72 13.63
CA LEU A 434 1.73 -8.64 13.99
C LEU A 434 2.19 -10.10 14.11
N ALA A 435 3.25 -10.51 13.39
CA ALA A 435 3.79 -11.86 13.50
C ALA A 435 4.72 -12.08 14.72
N LYS A 436 5.34 -11.01 15.25
CA LYS A 436 6.24 -11.10 16.42
C LYS A 436 5.60 -11.77 17.65
N PRO A 437 4.40 -11.38 18.13
CA PRO A 437 3.82 -11.99 19.33
C PRO A 437 3.32 -13.44 19.08
N ALA A 438 2.97 -13.80 17.84
CA ALA A 438 2.62 -15.17 17.45
C ALA A 438 3.80 -16.18 17.50
N VAL A 439 5.04 -15.69 17.70
CA VAL A 439 6.24 -16.52 17.92
C VAL A 439 6.65 -16.39 19.40
N PRO A 440 6.28 -17.36 20.27
CA PRO A 440 6.51 -17.24 21.70
C PRO A 440 8.00 -17.28 22.06
N ASN A 441 8.37 -16.76 23.24
CA ASN A 441 9.77 -16.71 23.71
C ASN A 441 10.39 -18.11 23.93
N THR A 442 9.57 -19.17 23.97
CA THR A 442 10.00 -20.58 24.02
C THR A 442 10.44 -21.13 22.66
N ALA A 443 10.11 -20.45 21.56
CA ALA A 443 10.50 -20.84 20.21
C ALA A 443 12.02 -20.69 19.98
N PRO A 444 12.61 -21.37 18.98
CA PRO A 444 14.00 -21.16 18.59
C PRO A 444 14.30 -19.68 18.31
N GLN A 445 15.34 -19.14 18.94
CA GLN A 445 15.69 -17.72 18.87
C GLN A 445 16.00 -17.24 17.43
N SER A 446 16.37 -18.14 16.54
CA SER A 446 16.52 -17.89 15.11
C SER A 446 15.24 -17.36 14.47
N LEU A 447 14.07 -17.91 14.83
CA LEU A 447 12.76 -17.52 14.28
C LEU A 447 12.39 -16.07 14.63
N SER A 448 12.47 -15.71 15.91
CA SER A 448 12.16 -14.35 16.36
C SER A 448 13.20 -13.33 15.87
N ARG A 449 14.49 -13.71 15.80
CA ARG A 449 15.57 -12.88 15.24
C ARG A 449 15.32 -12.50 13.78
N LEU A 450 14.77 -13.40 12.96
CA LEU A 450 14.45 -13.11 11.56
C LEU A 450 13.36 -12.05 11.40
N LEU A 451 12.28 -12.13 12.18
CA LEU A 451 11.22 -11.10 12.19
C LEU A 451 11.74 -9.76 12.72
N VAL A 452 12.54 -9.78 13.79
CA VAL A 452 13.16 -8.57 14.37
C VAL A 452 14.09 -7.90 13.36
N SER A 453 15.07 -8.61 12.81
CA SER A 453 16.02 -8.06 11.84
C SER A 453 15.30 -7.45 10.64
N ARG A 454 14.24 -8.11 10.13
CA ARG A 454 13.52 -7.60 8.97
C ARG A 454 12.64 -6.39 9.29
N LEU A 455 12.11 -6.31 10.52
CA LEU A 455 11.38 -5.13 10.98
C LEU A 455 12.34 -3.95 11.14
N ASP A 456 13.48 -4.14 11.81
CA ASP A 456 14.49 -3.10 12.05
C ASP A 456 15.07 -2.54 10.73
N GLU A 457 15.15 -3.36 9.68
CA GLU A 457 15.54 -2.94 8.32
C GLU A 457 14.49 -2.05 7.62
N LEU A 458 13.20 -2.37 7.78
CA LEU A 458 12.12 -1.69 7.04
C LEU A 458 11.49 -0.53 7.82
N GLN A 459 11.59 -0.51 9.16
CA GLN A 459 10.97 0.50 10.01
C GLN A 459 11.42 1.94 9.68
N PRO A 460 12.72 2.25 9.49
CA PRO A 460 13.14 3.60 9.13
C PRO A 460 12.64 4.04 7.74
N ILE A 461 12.44 3.08 6.82
CA ILE A 461 11.91 3.33 5.48
C ILE A 461 10.40 3.63 5.56
N ALA A 462 9.65 2.87 6.37
CA ALA A 462 8.22 3.09 6.61
C ALA A 462 7.94 4.42 7.32
N GLU A 463 8.81 4.83 8.25
CA GLU A 463 8.73 6.15 8.91
C GLU A 463 8.98 7.28 7.91
N SER A 464 9.95 7.11 7.00
CA SER A 464 10.19 8.05 5.89
C SER A 464 8.99 8.10 4.93
N GLU A 465 8.43 6.95 4.53
CA GLU A 465 7.23 6.84 3.70
C GLU A 465 6.06 7.63 4.32
N ALA A 466 5.74 7.36 5.59
CA ALA A 466 4.66 8.03 6.31
C ALA A 466 4.89 9.56 6.45
N SER A 467 6.12 9.97 6.75
CA SER A 467 6.49 11.39 6.84
C SER A 467 6.34 12.11 5.49
N ILE A 468 6.64 11.43 4.38
CA ILE A 468 6.52 12.00 3.04
C ILE A 468 5.07 12.05 2.62
N MET A 469 4.29 10.98 2.83
CA MET A 469 2.86 10.98 2.53
C MET A 469 2.12 12.09 3.29
N SER A 470 2.44 12.31 4.57
CA SER A 470 1.91 13.44 5.34
C SER A 470 2.44 14.80 4.85
N GLY A 471 3.69 14.86 4.37
CA GLY A 471 4.26 16.04 3.72
C GLY A 471 3.54 16.42 2.42
N LEU A 472 3.29 15.45 1.54
CA LEU A 472 2.54 15.61 0.30
C LEU A 472 1.08 16.03 0.55
N GLU A 473 0.45 15.55 1.62
CA GLU A 473 -0.89 15.99 2.03
C GLU A 473 -0.91 17.44 2.57
N SER A 474 0.24 18.03 2.95
CA SER A 474 0.36 19.34 3.60
C SER A 474 1.13 20.42 2.81
N ALA A 475 1.88 20.05 1.77
CA ALA A 475 2.69 20.97 0.99
C ALA A 475 1.87 21.88 0.06
N LEU A 476 2.47 23.03 -0.28
CA LEU A 476 1.92 24.01 -1.22
C LEU A 476 2.74 24.12 -2.52
N ASP A 477 4.00 23.70 -2.52
CA ASP A 477 4.89 23.69 -3.69
C ASP A 477 6.04 22.65 -3.55
N ALA A 478 6.45 22.05 -4.68
CA ALA A 478 7.69 21.30 -4.92
C ALA A 478 7.94 19.96 -4.18
N PRO A 479 7.15 18.89 -4.45
CA PRO A 479 7.38 17.54 -3.90
C PRO A 479 8.58 16.77 -4.50
N ASN A 480 9.01 17.11 -5.72
CA ASN A 480 9.94 16.29 -6.52
C ASN A 480 11.28 15.99 -5.83
N THR A 481 11.90 16.97 -5.15
CA THR A 481 13.16 16.75 -4.43
C THR A 481 13.00 15.72 -3.32
N GLN A 482 11.94 15.83 -2.51
CA GLN A 482 11.72 14.98 -1.34
C GLN A 482 11.32 13.56 -1.76
N LEU A 483 10.41 13.45 -2.74
CA LEU A 483 10.00 12.17 -3.31
C LEU A 483 11.15 11.47 -4.05
N GLY A 484 11.98 12.24 -4.75
CA GLY A 484 13.18 11.76 -5.42
C GLY A 484 14.25 11.26 -4.45
N LYS A 485 14.52 12.02 -3.38
CA LYS A 485 15.43 11.60 -2.28
C LYS A 485 14.93 10.33 -1.61
N PHE A 486 13.62 10.19 -1.39
CA PHE A 486 13.04 8.95 -0.86
C PHE A 486 13.31 7.75 -1.75
N PHE A 487 12.91 7.81 -3.03
CA PHE A 487 13.12 6.67 -3.92
C PHE A 487 14.62 6.35 -4.10
N ALA A 488 15.47 7.34 -4.40
CA ALA A 488 16.90 7.09 -4.62
C ALA A 488 17.65 6.73 -3.33
N LEU A 489 17.53 7.54 -2.28
CA LEU A 489 18.40 7.47 -1.10
C LEU A 489 17.82 6.57 0.00
N THR A 490 16.51 6.56 0.21
CA THR A 490 15.89 5.73 1.26
C THR A 490 15.51 4.34 0.73
N CYS A 491 14.85 4.24 -0.42
CA CYS A 491 14.44 2.95 -1.00
C CYS A 491 15.55 2.27 -1.82
N GLY A 492 16.50 3.04 -2.37
CA GLY A 492 17.52 2.53 -3.30
C GLY A 492 17.04 2.37 -4.75
N ASP A 493 15.82 2.83 -5.09
CA ASP A 493 15.32 2.91 -6.45
C ASP A 493 15.83 4.19 -7.14
N TRP A 494 17.10 4.12 -7.55
CA TRP A 494 17.78 5.18 -8.31
C TRP A 494 17.09 5.50 -9.64
N GLN A 495 16.42 4.52 -10.25
CA GLN A 495 15.76 4.67 -11.54
C GLN A 495 14.54 5.59 -11.43
N ARG A 496 13.76 5.50 -10.34
CA ARG A 496 12.68 6.44 -10.03
C ARG A 496 13.19 7.75 -9.43
N GLY A 497 14.16 7.66 -8.52
CA GLY A 497 14.57 8.80 -7.71
C GLY A 497 15.43 9.84 -8.44
N LEU A 498 16.38 9.41 -9.28
CA LEU A 498 17.29 10.36 -9.95
C LEU A 498 16.57 11.36 -10.88
N PRO A 499 15.60 10.97 -11.74
CA PRO A 499 14.84 11.94 -12.55
C PRO A 499 14.10 12.98 -11.68
N LEU A 500 13.42 12.52 -10.62
CA LEU A 500 12.71 13.41 -9.70
C LEU A 500 13.65 14.38 -8.98
N ILE A 501 14.84 13.94 -8.58
CA ILE A 501 15.86 14.83 -8.01
C ILE A 501 16.38 15.83 -9.06
N ALA A 502 16.60 15.40 -10.31
CA ALA A 502 17.07 16.25 -11.40
C ALA A 502 16.04 17.32 -11.83
N GLU A 503 14.76 17.07 -11.60
CA GLU A 503 13.66 18.06 -11.74
C GLU A 503 13.40 18.85 -10.46
N GLY A 504 14.01 18.45 -9.34
CA GLY A 504 13.86 19.08 -8.03
C GLY A 504 14.45 20.49 -7.94
N ASN A 505 14.18 21.15 -6.82
CA ASN A 505 14.56 22.54 -6.55
C ASN A 505 15.82 22.71 -5.67
N ASP A 506 16.34 21.63 -5.08
CA ASP A 506 17.57 21.64 -4.27
C ASP A 506 18.80 21.68 -5.20
N PRO A 507 19.58 22.78 -5.26
CA PRO A 507 20.60 22.95 -6.30
C PRO A 507 21.74 21.94 -6.23
N LEU A 508 22.09 21.47 -5.03
CA LEU A 508 23.14 20.48 -4.82
C LEU A 508 22.71 19.15 -5.44
N PHE A 509 21.55 18.66 -5.02
CA PHE A 509 21.03 17.37 -5.46
C PHE A 509 20.58 17.41 -6.93
N GLN A 510 19.99 18.50 -7.41
CA GLN A 510 19.60 18.67 -8.80
C GLN A 510 20.81 18.58 -9.75
N SER A 511 21.91 19.26 -9.41
CA SER A 511 23.17 19.18 -10.18
C SER A 511 23.75 17.76 -10.16
N LEU A 512 23.83 17.16 -8.97
CA LEU A 512 24.39 15.83 -8.77
C LEU A 512 23.59 14.75 -9.50
N ALA A 513 22.25 14.81 -9.47
CA ALA A 513 21.40 13.85 -10.20
C ALA A 513 21.47 14.03 -11.72
N LYS A 514 21.62 15.25 -12.23
CA LYS A 514 21.85 15.50 -13.67
C LYS A 514 23.18 14.94 -14.14
N LYS A 515 24.25 15.12 -13.36
CA LYS A 515 25.57 14.51 -13.59
C LYS A 515 25.50 12.99 -13.50
N ASP A 516 24.77 12.51 -12.49
CA ASP A 516 24.21 11.17 -12.27
C ASP A 516 23.79 10.46 -13.57
N LEU A 517 22.69 10.99 -14.10
CA LEU A 517 21.98 10.52 -15.27
C LEU A 517 22.77 10.68 -16.58
N ALA A 518 23.75 11.59 -16.62
CA ALA A 518 24.60 11.85 -17.79
C ALA A 518 25.91 11.06 -17.77
N ALA A 519 26.14 10.20 -16.77
CA ALA A 519 27.39 9.45 -16.60
C ALA A 519 27.69 8.55 -17.82
N SER A 520 28.84 8.77 -18.43
CA SER A 520 29.45 7.85 -19.41
C SER A 520 30.36 6.85 -18.70
N ASP A 521 30.76 5.75 -19.36
CA ASP A 521 31.74 4.77 -18.85
C ASP A 521 33.19 5.31 -18.83
N ASP A 522 33.35 6.52 -18.31
CA ASP A 522 34.63 7.14 -18.01
C ASP A 522 35.01 6.95 -16.54
N THR A 523 36.29 6.64 -16.30
CA THR A 523 36.78 6.22 -14.99
C THR A 523 37.10 7.40 -14.08
N GLU A 524 37.38 8.59 -14.63
CA GLU A 524 37.51 9.81 -13.83
C GLU A 524 36.12 10.34 -13.46
N ALA A 525 35.17 10.36 -14.40
CA ALA A 525 33.77 10.73 -14.13
C ALA A 525 33.14 9.86 -13.04
N HIS A 526 33.39 8.54 -13.02
CA HIS A 526 32.95 7.65 -11.94
C HIS A 526 33.57 8.04 -10.58
N LEU A 527 34.86 8.40 -10.52
CA LEU A 527 35.48 8.82 -9.25
C LEU A 527 34.94 10.16 -8.76
N GLU A 528 34.77 11.13 -9.66
CA GLU A 528 34.20 12.44 -9.35
C GLU A 528 32.76 12.30 -8.82
N LEU A 529 31.93 11.47 -9.46
CA LEU A 529 30.59 11.12 -8.97
C LEU A 529 30.61 10.41 -7.62
N ALA A 530 31.59 9.53 -7.38
CA ALA A 530 31.71 8.85 -6.11
C ALA A 530 32.04 9.81 -4.96
N ASP A 531 32.98 10.73 -5.18
CA ASP A 531 33.33 11.77 -4.22
C ASP A 531 32.20 12.79 -4.00
N ASP A 532 31.47 13.17 -5.05
CA ASP A 532 30.31 14.07 -4.93
C ASP A 532 29.18 13.42 -4.11
N TRP A 533 28.82 12.16 -4.38
CA TRP A 533 27.83 11.43 -3.59
C TRP A 533 28.29 11.19 -2.15
N ARG A 534 29.60 10.99 -1.93
CA ARG A 534 30.18 10.92 -0.58
C ARG A 534 30.01 12.25 0.15
N ALA A 535 30.36 13.37 -0.48
CA ALA A 535 30.22 14.71 0.10
C ALA A 535 28.74 15.06 0.38
N ALA A 536 27.83 14.77 -0.55
CA ALA A 536 26.40 14.95 -0.35
C ALA A 536 25.87 14.12 0.84
N SER A 537 26.44 12.93 1.10
CA SER A 537 26.08 12.12 2.28
C SER A 537 26.41 12.78 3.61
N GLU A 538 27.38 13.70 3.65
CA GLU A 538 27.79 14.44 4.86
C GLU A 538 26.77 15.55 5.22
N THR A 539 25.90 15.94 4.27
CA THR A 539 24.78 16.89 4.51
C THR A 539 23.44 16.22 4.86
N LEU A 540 23.40 14.89 4.85
CA LEU A 540 22.19 14.08 5.06
C LEU A 540 22.21 13.38 6.43
N THR A 541 21.10 12.76 6.80
CA THR A 541 21.00 11.94 8.02
C THR A 541 20.35 10.58 7.74
N GLY A 542 20.45 9.64 8.68
CA GLY A 542 19.72 8.37 8.67
C GLY A 542 19.87 7.54 7.39
N THR A 543 18.73 7.11 6.83
CA THR A 543 18.63 6.33 5.60
C THR A 543 19.16 7.09 4.40
N GLU A 544 18.85 8.38 4.26
CA GLU A 544 19.28 9.18 3.09
C GLU A 544 20.81 9.28 3.00
N ALA A 545 21.48 9.53 4.13
CA ALA A 545 22.95 9.53 4.18
C ALA A 545 23.52 8.16 3.80
N THR A 546 22.87 7.08 4.24
CA THR A 546 23.25 5.72 3.89
C THR A 546 23.07 5.45 2.39
N GLY A 547 21.98 5.91 1.78
CA GLY A 547 21.74 5.82 0.34
C GLY A 547 22.79 6.56 -0.49
N ALA A 548 23.07 7.82 -0.16
CA ALA A 548 24.12 8.60 -0.81
C ALA A 548 25.49 7.90 -0.72
N LYS A 549 25.84 7.32 0.43
CA LYS A 549 27.04 6.48 0.60
C LYS A 549 27.00 5.21 -0.25
N LYS A 550 25.84 4.56 -0.42
CA LYS A 550 25.70 3.40 -1.31
C LYS A 550 25.93 3.78 -2.77
N ARG A 551 25.50 4.98 -3.20
CA ARG A 551 25.79 5.51 -4.55
C ARG A 551 27.25 5.86 -4.73
N ALA A 552 27.88 6.49 -3.74
CA ALA A 552 29.31 6.71 -3.71
C ALA A 552 30.09 5.39 -3.86
N ARG A 553 29.71 4.36 -3.09
CA ARG A 553 30.27 3.00 -3.21
C ARG A 553 30.08 2.41 -4.61
N HIS A 554 28.89 2.51 -5.19
CA HIS A 554 28.60 2.02 -6.55
C HIS A 554 29.57 2.63 -7.57
N TRP A 555 29.77 3.94 -7.54
CA TRP A 555 30.65 4.63 -8.47
C TRP A 555 32.14 4.37 -8.20
N TYR A 556 32.59 4.31 -6.95
CA TYR A 556 33.96 3.88 -6.62
C TYR A 556 34.24 2.44 -7.13
N LEU A 557 33.28 1.52 -6.98
CA LEU A 557 33.40 0.15 -7.49
C LEU A 557 33.47 0.12 -9.02
N ALA A 558 32.63 0.90 -9.71
CA ALA A 558 32.67 1.04 -11.17
C ALA A 558 34.02 1.59 -11.68
N ALA A 559 34.75 2.35 -10.87
CA ALA A 559 36.09 2.83 -11.19
C ALA A 559 37.22 1.79 -10.97
N LEU A 560 37.03 0.76 -10.13
CA LEU A 560 38.09 -0.19 -9.76
C LEU A 560 38.69 -1.04 -10.91
N PRO A 561 37.94 -1.52 -11.94
CA PRO A 561 38.49 -2.45 -12.92
C PRO A 561 39.62 -1.87 -13.79
N LYS A 562 39.62 -0.55 -14.01
CA LYS A 562 40.52 0.15 -14.93
C LYS A 562 41.75 0.77 -14.22
N ARG A 563 42.02 0.43 -12.95
CA ARG A 563 43.00 1.15 -12.08
C ARG A 563 44.22 0.32 -11.65
N PRO A 564 45.45 0.89 -11.65
CA PRO A 564 46.66 0.23 -11.16
C PRO A 564 46.68 0.11 -9.62
N GLY A 565 47.59 -0.72 -9.09
CA GLY A 565 47.58 -1.18 -7.69
C GLY A 565 47.42 -0.09 -6.63
N SER A 566 48.20 0.99 -6.68
CA SER A 566 48.15 2.06 -5.70
C SER A 566 46.85 2.89 -5.75
N GLU A 567 46.32 3.15 -6.94
CA GLU A 567 45.03 3.84 -7.11
C GLU A 567 43.88 2.94 -6.64
N ARG A 568 43.96 1.63 -6.96
CA ARG A 568 43.00 0.62 -6.49
C ARG A 568 42.94 0.55 -4.97
N GLU A 569 44.09 0.55 -4.29
CA GLU A 569 44.18 0.57 -2.82
C GLU A 569 43.59 1.87 -2.23
N GLN A 570 43.84 3.02 -2.86
CA GLN A 570 43.26 4.30 -2.43
C GLN A 570 41.73 4.30 -2.54
N ILE A 571 41.16 3.85 -3.67
CA ILE A 571 39.71 3.75 -3.87
C ILE A 571 39.10 2.77 -2.85
N GLN A 572 39.74 1.63 -2.62
CA GLN A 572 39.31 0.66 -1.58
C GLN A 572 39.34 1.28 -0.18
N SER A 573 40.32 2.14 0.13
CA SER A 573 40.35 2.91 1.37
C SER A 573 39.19 3.90 1.48
N GLN A 574 38.81 4.59 0.39
CA GLN A 574 37.64 5.48 0.40
C GLN A 574 36.33 4.72 0.62
N ILE A 575 36.14 3.56 -0.05
CA ILE A 575 34.97 2.69 0.17
C ILE A 575 34.88 2.30 1.66
N GLY A 576 36.00 1.95 2.30
CA GLY A 576 36.05 1.63 3.72
C GLY A 576 35.61 2.77 4.64
N LYS A 577 35.93 4.03 4.30
CA LYS A 577 35.56 5.23 5.08
C LYS A 577 34.09 5.62 4.98
N LEU A 578 33.32 5.05 4.05
CA LEU A 578 31.89 5.37 3.93
C LEU A 578 31.10 4.97 5.20
N ASN A 579 31.61 4.03 6.00
CA ASN A 579 30.95 3.52 7.21
C ASN A 579 29.50 3.09 6.92
N LEU A 580 29.33 2.32 5.84
CA LEU A 580 28.07 1.68 5.48
C LEU A 580 27.72 0.56 6.49
N PRO A 581 26.42 0.22 6.67
CA PRO A 581 26.02 -0.87 7.53
C PRO A 581 26.70 -2.18 7.14
N GLN A 582 27.02 -3.02 8.13
CA GLN A 582 27.79 -4.24 7.93
C GLN A 582 26.99 -5.48 8.34
N THR A 583 27.24 -6.60 7.66
CA THR A 583 26.82 -7.94 8.10
C THR A 583 28.07 -8.73 8.48
N SER A 584 28.09 -9.28 9.68
CA SER A 584 29.16 -10.15 10.17
C SER A 584 28.74 -11.60 10.11
N LEU A 585 29.58 -12.44 9.50
CA LEU A 585 29.46 -13.90 9.51
C LEU A 585 30.56 -14.45 10.42
N THR A 586 30.21 -14.75 11.66
CA THR A 586 31.14 -15.32 12.66
C THR A 586 31.04 -16.83 12.63
N PHE A 587 32.19 -17.46 12.42
CA PHE A 587 32.36 -18.90 12.43
C PHE A 587 33.08 -19.31 13.71
N GLU A 588 32.53 -20.29 14.42
CA GLU A 588 33.23 -21.05 15.45
C GLU A 588 33.28 -22.51 15.02
N LEU A 589 34.43 -23.17 15.11
CA LEU A 589 34.54 -24.60 14.83
C LEU A 589 35.80 -25.21 15.44
N GLU A 590 35.77 -26.53 15.60
CA GLU A 590 36.96 -27.34 15.76
C GLU A 590 37.47 -27.78 14.38
N LEU A 591 38.77 -27.62 14.12
CA LEU A 591 39.39 -27.98 12.85
C LEU A 591 40.65 -28.82 13.07
N GLU A 592 40.73 -29.92 12.33
CA GLU A 592 41.95 -30.71 12.11
C GLU A 592 42.05 -31.02 10.62
N GLY A 593 43.11 -30.56 9.95
CA GLY A 593 43.28 -30.64 8.51
C GLY A 593 42.79 -29.40 7.74
N ALA A 594 42.35 -29.58 6.50
CA ALA A 594 42.07 -28.48 5.58
C ALA A 594 40.69 -28.56 4.90
N ALA A 595 40.12 -27.38 4.64
CA ALA A 595 38.83 -27.20 3.99
C ALA A 595 38.74 -25.81 3.32
N ARG A 596 37.72 -25.64 2.47
CA ARG A 596 37.36 -24.39 1.82
C ARG A 596 35.87 -24.14 2.03
N MET A 597 35.50 -22.89 2.27
CA MET A 597 34.11 -22.44 2.29
C MET A 597 33.87 -21.50 1.12
N GLU A 598 32.78 -21.71 0.40
CA GLU A 598 32.33 -20.85 -0.70
C GLU A 598 31.01 -20.21 -0.33
N ILE A 599 30.99 -18.89 -0.19
CA ILE A 599 29.85 -18.11 0.26
C ILE A 599 29.29 -17.34 -0.94
N THR A 600 28.00 -17.51 -1.20
CA THR A 600 27.22 -16.81 -2.23
C THR A 600 25.99 -16.16 -1.59
N ALA A 601 25.23 -15.39 -2.37
CA ALA A 601 23.95 -14.85 -1.89
C ALA A 601 22.93 -15.94 -1.54
N GLU A 602 23.09 -17.14 -2.11
CA GLU A 602 22.21 -18.30 -1.93
C GLU A 602 22.59 -19.20 -0.74
N GLY A 603 23.83 -19.15 -0.24
CA GLY A 603 24.28 -20.05 0.82
C GLY A 603 25.81 -20.18 0.96
N ILE A 604 26.21 -21.08 1.85
CA ILE A 604 27.61 -21.45 2.10
C ILE A 604 27.81 -22.92 1.75
N ARG A 605 28.77 -23.22 0.87
CA ARG A 605 29.22 -24.58 0.59
C ARG A 605 30.49 -24.89 1.37
N TRP A 606 30.50 -26.03 2.06
CA TRP A 606 31.71 -26.61 2.62
C TRP A 606 32.36 -27.56 1.62
N ILE A 607 33.66 -27.41 1.42
CA ILE A 607 34.51 -28.28 0.60
C ILE A 607 35.60 -28.83 1.52
N HIS A 608 35.49 -30.09 1.91
CA HIS A 608 36.52 -30.75 2.71
C HIS A 608 37.69 -31.19 1.81
N HIS A 609 38.94 -31.03 2.28
CA HIS A 609 40.13 -31.48 1.56
C HIS A 609 40.78 -32.69 2.25
N TYR A 610 41.08 -32.58 3.54
CA TYR A 610 41.59 -33.71 4.36
C TYR A 610 41.44 -33.41 5.85
N GLY A 611 41.61 -34.44 6.68
CA GLY A 611 41.56 -34.36 8.13
C GLY A 611 40.24 -34.90 8.69
N LEU A 612 39.77 -34.32 9.79
CA LEU A 612 38.47 -34.67 10.37
C LEU A 612 37.38 -33.76 9.80
N MET A 613 36.21 -34.33 9.50
CA MET A 613 35.03 -33.54 9.15
C MET A 613 34.52 -32.86 10.43
N PRO A 614 34.38 -31.52 10.47
CA PRO A 614 33.91 -30.85 11.68
C PRO A 614 32.43 -31.16 11.93
N SER A 615 32.08 -31.43 13.18
CA SER A 615 30.73 -31.75 13.64
C SER A 615 30.12 -30.69 14.57
N ASN A 616 30.85 -29.59 14.79
CA ASN A 616 30.50 -28.54 15.76
C ASN A 616 30.69 -27.12 15.18
N VAL A 617 30.50 -26.94 13.88
CA VAL A 617 30.54 -25.61 13.27
C VAL A 617 29.35 -24.80 13.78
N LYS A 618 29.57 -23.52 14.07
CA LYS A 618 28.52 -22.53 14.29
C LYS A 618 28.70 -21.37 13.33
N LEU A 619 27.59 -20.88 12.78
CA LEU A 619 27.51 -19.68 11.97
C LEU A 619 26.57 -18.70 12.67
N ASN A 620 27.10 -17.59 13.20
CA ASN A 620 26.32 -16.62 13.99
C ASN A 620 25.47 -17.30 15.08
N ASP A 621 26.13 -18.16 15.85
CA ASP A 621 25.58 -19.05 16.90
C ASP A 621 24.67 -20.20 16.42
N GLU A 622 24.23 -20.22 15.16
CA GLU A 622 23.43 -21.33 14.60
C GLU A 622 24.31 -22.56 14.30
N PRO A 623 23.94 -23.76 14.76
CA PRO A 623 24.73 -24.97 14.55
C PRO A 623 24.67 -25.45 13.09
N TRP A 624 25.82 -25.87 12.57
CA TRP A 624 25.99 -26.44 11.24
C TRP A 624 26.87 -27.68 11.31
N ILE A 625 26.42 -28.78 10.68
CA ILE A 625 27.19 -30.02 10.54
C ILE A 625 27.47 -30.22 9.04
N PRO A 626 28.63 -29.77 8.53
CA PRO A 626 28.96 -29.90 7.10
C PRO A 626 28.98 -31.33 6.55
N GLY A 627 29.18 -32.34 7.41
CA GLY A 627 29.10 -33.75 7.01
C GLY A 627 27.69 -34.20 6.60
N ASP A 628 26.66 -33.66 7.24
CA ASP A 628 25.26 -33.98 6.96
C ASP A 628 24.65 -33.00 5.96
N VAL A 629 24.97 -31.71 6.10
CA VAL A 629 24.44 -30.62 5.28
C VAL A 629 25.61 -29.81 4.69
N PRO A 630 26.27 -30.27 3.61
CA PRO A 630 27.44 -29.58 3.04
C PRO A 630 27.11 -28.23 2.37
N TYR A 631 25.83 -27.87 2.22
CA TYR A 631 25.38 -26.59 1.68
C TYR A 631 24.34 -25.93 2.61
N PHE A 632 24.78 -24.93 3.37
CA PHE A 632 23.93 -24.16 4.29
C PHE A 632 23.24 -23.02 3.52
N ARG A 633 21.93 -23.11 3.32
CA ARG A 633 21.19 -22.16 2.46
C ARG A 633 20.95 -20.82 3.15
N ASN A 634 20.96 -19.73 2.39
CA ASN A 634 20.60 -18.40 2.84
C ASN A 634 19.11 -18.08 2.62
N SER A 635 18.23 -18.98 3.08
CA SER A 635 16.79 -18.94 2.80
C SER A 635 15.96 -19.39 3.99
N GLY A 636 14.70 -18.92 4.09
CA GLY A 636 13.78 -19.33 5.14
C GLY A 636 14.38 -19.14 6.54
N VAL A 637 14.16 -20.12 7.43
CA VAL A 637 14.76 -20.16 8.78
C VAL A 637 16.29 -20.25 8.80
N THR A 638 16.92 -20.72 7.72
CA THR A 638 18.39 -20.80 7.59
C THR A 638 19.05 -19.50 7.11
N ARG A 639 18.28 -18.42 6.88
CA ARG A 639 18.81 -17.12 6.44
C ARG A 639 19.79 -16.54 7.47
N PHE A 640 21.08 -16.59 7.15
CA PHE A 640 22.18 -16.01 7.94
C PHE A 640 22.61 -14.62 7.44
N MET A 641 22.14 -14.21 6.26
CA MET A 641 22.50 -12.96 5.60
C MET A 641 21.31 -12.38 4.80
N PRO A 642 21.09 -11.06 4.80
CA PRO A 642 20.11 -10.41 3.93
C PRO A 642 20.37 -10.63 2.44
N VAL A 643 19.37 -10.32 1.62
CA VAL A 643 19.47 -10.39 0.16
C VAL A 643 20.30 -9.25 -0.40
N GLU A 644 20.27 -8.08 0.25
CA GLU A 644 20.98 -6.87 -0.17
C GLU A 644 22.46 -6.83 0.25
N THR A 645 22.96 -7.82 1.02
CA THR A 645 24.36 -7.81 1.46
C THR A 645 25.31 -8.04 0.29
N SER A 646 26.22 -7.10 0.07
CA SER A 646 27.24 -7.16 -0.96
C SER A 646 28.39 -8.09 -0.56
N LEU A 647 28.66 -9.06 -1.44
CA LEU A 647 29.82 -9.95 -1.37
C LEU A 647 31.12 -9.34 -1.93
N GLN A 648 31.06 -8.12 -2.48
CA GLN A 648 32.25 -7.40 -2.94
C GLN A 648 32.98 -6.75 -1.77
N MET A 649 34.33 -6.79 -1.82
CA MET A 649 35.22 -6.24 -0.80
C MET A 649 35.03 -6.84 0.62
N PRO A 650 34.96 -8.17 0.78
CA PRO A 650 34.88 -8.80 2.10
C PRO A 650 36.13 -8.49 2.94
N GLN A 651 35.96 -8.40 4.25
CA GLN A 651 37.06 -8.31 5.22
C GLN A 651 37.06 -9.52 6.14
N LEU A 652 38.24 -10.05 6.48
CA LEU A 652 38.40 -11.19 7.38
C LEU A 652 39.11 -10.74 8.66
N GLN A 653 38.48 -11.03 9.80
CA GLN A 653 39.07 -10.88 11.12
C GLN A 653 39.21 -12.26 11.77
N LYS A 654 40.43 -12.80 11.79
CA LYS A 654 40.74 -14.03 12.54
C LYS A 654 40.90 -13.68 14.02
N LEU A 655 40.10 -14.31 14.88
CA LEU A 655 40.08 -14.06 16.33
C LEU A 655 40.79 -15.17 17.12
N ARG A 656 40.69 -16.44 16.67
CA ARG A 656 41.32 -17.61 17.30
C ARG A 656 41.67 -18.68 16.26
N GLY A 657 42.63 -19.54 16.60
CA GLY A 657 43.07 -20.72 15.85
C GLY A 657 44.55 -20.61 15.48
N ARG A 658 45.31 -21.70 15.54
CA ARG A 658 46.76 -21.72 15.28
C ARG A 658 47.13 -21.70 13.79
N GLY A 659 46.37 -22.39 12.94
CA GLY A 659 46.59 -22.56 11.50
C GLY A 659 46.06 -21.42 10.64
N LEU A 660 46.01 -21.63 9.32
CA LEU A 660 45.60 -20.61 8.36
C LEU A 660 44.08 -20.44 8.31
N VAL A 661 43.64 -19.19 8.30
CA VAL A 661 42.32 -18.76 7.82
C VAL A 661 42.62 -17.67 6.80
N ALA A 662 42.36 -17.92 5.53
CA ALA A 662 42.71 -17.04 4.42
C ALA A 662 41.48 -16.70 3.57
N LEU A 663 41.27 -15.41 3.34
CA LEU A 663 40.21 -14.89 2.49
C LEU A 663 40.73 -14.74 1.06
N GLU A 664 40.17 -15.51 0.14
CA GLU A 664 40.45 -15.44 -1.29
C GLU A 664 39.43 -14.49 -1.95
N ARG A 665 39.95 -13.42 -2.57
CA ARG A 665 39.16 -12.37 -3.24
C ARG A 665 38.99 -12.76 -4.71
N ASN A 666 37.91 -13.47 -5.02
CA ASN A 666 37.61 -13.97 -6.36
C ASN A 666 36.67 -13.02 -7.13
N GLU A 667 36.19 -13.47 -8.29
CA GLU A 667 35.20 -12.83 -9.17
C GLU A 667 33.90 -12.40 -8.45
N ASP A 668 33.16 -11.49 -9.09
CA ASP A 668 31.96 -10.88 -8.52
C ASP A 668 30.90 -11.91 -8.10
N GLY A 669 30.45 -11.81 -6.85
CA GLY A 669 29.34 -12.62 -6.31
C GLY A 669 29.74 -13.84 -5.48
N GLN A 670 31.04 -14.11 -5.27
CA GLN A 670 31.50 -15.21 -4.42
C GLN A 670 32.58 -14.76 -3.42
N VAL A 671 32.48 -15.21 -2.17
CA VAL A 671 33.54 -15.07 -1.15
C VAL A 671 34.09 -16.44 -0.81
N ILE A 672 35.41 -16.63 -0.90
CA ILE A 672 36.07 -17.90 -0.62
C ILE A 672 36.91 -17.76 0.66
N VAL A 673 36.78 -18.72 1.58
CA VAL A 673 37.63 -18.82 2.77
C VAL A 673 38.31 -20.17 2.80
N ASN A 674 39.64 -20.15 2.73
CA ASN A 674 40.49 -21.33 2.83
C ASN A 674 40.95 -21.52 4.28
N LEU A 675 40.76 -22.72 4.81
CA LEU A 675 41.06 -23.14 6.19
C LEU A 675 42.13 -24.24 6.16
N ASN A 676 43.19 -24.12 6.96
CA ASN A 676 44.22 -25.15 7.02
C ASN A 676 44.93 -25.22 8.38
N ASP A 677 44.66 -26.29 9.13
CA ASP A 677 45.46 -26.72 10.28
C ASP A 677 46.36 -27.90 9.89
N VAL A 678 47.67 -27.63 9.80
CA VAL A 678 48.70 -28.61 9.43
C VAL A 678 49.32 -29.34 10.63
N SER A 679 48.96 -28.97 11.86
CA SER A 679 49.50 -29.59 13.08
C SER A 679 48.63 -30.77 13.51
N THR A 680 49.22 -31.75 14.20
CA THR A 680 48.51 -32.95 14.67
C THR A 680 47.50 -32.63 15.77
N GLY A 681 46.32 -33.26 15.73
CA GLY A 681 45.19 -33.00 16.63
C GLY A 681 44.44 -31.72 16.28
N SER A 682 43.28 -31.47 16.87
CA SER A 682 42.45 -30.31 16.57
C SER A 682 42.87 -29.02 17.28
N ASP A 683 42.40 -27.88 16.77
CA ASP A 683 42.33 -26.59 17.50
C ASP A 683 40.98 -25.91 17.26
N GLN A 684 40.65 -24.95 18.13
CA GLN A 684 39.40 -24.20 18.13
C GLN A 684 39.58 -22.88 17.38
N TYR A 685 38.88 -22.74 16.26
CA TYR A 685 38.92 -21.57 15.39
C TYR A 685 37.74 -20.65 15.68
N ARG A 686 38.02 -19.35 15.67
CA ARG A 686 36.99 -18.31 15.63
C ARG A 686 37.42 -17.22 14.67
N PHE A 687 36.59 -16.88 13.71
CA PHE A 687 36.85 -15.78 12.79
C PHE A 687 35.54 -15.17 12.29
N THR A 688 35.62 -13.92 11.86
CA THR A 688 34.48 -13.16 11.36
C THR A 688 34.77 -12.65 9.96
N ILE A 689 33.84 -12.87 9.03
CA ILE A 689 33.82 -12.23 7.72
C ILE A 689 32.88 -11.04 7.81
N VAL A 690 33.38 -9.84 7.53
CA VAL A 690 32.61 -8.60 7.52
C VAL A 690 32.28 -8.23 6.08
N LEU A 691 31.00 -8.04 5.81
CA LEU A 691 30.41 -7.73 4.51
C LEU A 691 29.66 -6.39 4.59
N THR A 692 29.49 -5.69 3.47
CA THR A 692 28.75 -4.40 3.43
C THR A 692 27.30 -4.61 3.00
N ARG A 693 26.34 -3.94 3.64
CA ARG A 693 24.92 -3.87 3.22
C ARG A 693 24.62 -2.59 2.42
#